data_AF-A0A7S4HTM2-F1
#
_entry.id   AF-A0A7S4HTM2-F1
#
_cell.length_a   1.000
_cell.length_b   1.000
_cell.length_c   1.000
_cell.angle_alpha   90.00
_cell.angle_beta   90.00
_cell.angle_gamma   90.00
#
_symmetry.space_group_name_H-M   'P 1'
#
loop_
_entity.id
_entity.type
_entity.pdbx_description
1 polymer ?
#
loop_
_entity_poly.entity_id
_entity_poly.type
_entity_poly.pdbx_seq_one_letter_code
_entity_poly.pdbx_strand_id
1 'polypeptide(L)'
;NNRQNLLVGFSATRPAKTPKHLCSSAALRAKHKRSQAQQTSGHTRRLVCPPQDQMGCGSSKDPDKRLNRGGPNGGSGGNGDAHGGGGRGGTEDEPMTLAEIESRIESIEKTREAVFGGVKVRYAFLSQRGYYPDDAHKPNQDSFSITHNFAGQETDGFFGVYDGHGRDGDKCAQYARDTLPDMVTKYVSKAKAREEKLRKTPSNDDIPVLELTKDQTQACCLKASLESNRGMHRNPNLDDSLSGTTSISMYLHGRRNRITVCNVGDSRAVLGQQQRKPKRLSDIKDDSNHTGSTGSSAASNGLKALPLSRDQTPYRRDERIRCRASGARILSLDQIEGLEPINDNEDEEDRMWGNGGEGDLVLGEEIDEGGDPPRIWSPHGEYPGTAFTRSLGDSIAEELGVSAEPEMVTRELGTDDKIIVLASDGVFEFLTNQSVIDICAKFSDPLEACRAVVAESYELWLQYELRTDDITMICMFIDEVDSGVSAAYQGMSTRVLDVRAPSMAKVSVGGDGDDTVDAMVPAVGQRPVRHHVSKEKTKQLEQMKRRMIKERDMSDVADEDFDLTQLYTEKTEDEKASISEAIRASVMFQNVTDAQREMIFKVMEAIDVKKSDWVIRQGSVGDRFYIVDHGKFEVRIVPEGEEDKDGSGGNVVHVYEGSRDRHAHPSFGELALMYSAPRAASIIAQTDGQLWALHRHAFRKVLAEQSERRGVMKVLRKVEAFKALDKEEMEMVAGAMEEATYERGHTIVQQGEAGDTFYVICQGGHCECTEEVEGGETKRFTLGANEFFGEEVLVPGGNRTYAASVTCASGNTTCYKLDRASVKKQLGKLRMKRRGSNNVA
;
A
#
# COMPACT_ATOMS: atom_id res chain seq x y z
N ASN A 1 -61.40 -16.56 15.31
CA ASN A 1 -62.37 -15.90 14.41
C ASN A 1 -61.92 -16.06 12.96
N ASN A 2 -62.80 -16.58 12.10
CA ASN A 2 -62.86 -16.52 10.62
C ASN A 2 -61.56 -16.24 9.82
N ARG A 3 -61.08 -17.20 8.99
CA ARG A 3 -61.52 -17.50 7.59
C ARG A 3 -61.03 -16.43 6.59
N GLN A 4 -60.55 -16.69 5.37
CA GLN A 4 -60.49 -17.88 4.48
C GLN A 4 -59.28 -17.70 3.53
N ASN A 5 -58.41 -18.70 3.29
CA ASN A 5 -58.45 -19.74 2.24
C ASN A 5 -58.22 -19.30 0.77
N LEU A 6 -57.21 -19.93 0.13
CA LEU A 6 -57.22 -20.49 -1.26
C LEU A 6 -57.25 -19.46 -2.44
N LEU A 7 -56.76 -19.70 -3.67
CA LEU A 7 -56.13 -20.86 -4.36
C LEU A 7 -55.31 -20.35 -5.59
N VAL A 8 -54.33 -21.16 -6.05
CA VAL A 8 -53.90 -21.48 -7.45
C VAL A 8 -54.59 -20.74 -8.62
N GLY A 9 -53.95 -20.36 -9.75
CA GLY A 9 -52.58 -20.59 -10.27
C GLY A 9 -52.56 -20.59 -11.83
N PHE A 10 -51.39 -20.77 -12.47
CA PHE A 10 -51.16 -20.78 -13.96
C PHE A 10 -51.52 -19.46 -14.69
N SER A 11 -51.03 -19.10 -15.89
CA SER A 11 -50.34 -19.82 -16.97
C SER A 11 -49.31 -18.93 -17.70
N ALA A 12 -48.36 -19.54 -18.42
CA ALA A 12 -47.46 -18.87 -19.37
C ALA A 12 -48.18 -18.43 -20.67
N THR A 13 -47.62 -17.42 -21.37
CA THR A 13 -47.20 -17.49 -22.81
C THR A 13 -46.50 -16.21 -23.30
N ARG A 14 -45.47 -16.36 -24.15
CA ARG A 14 -44.89 -15.35 -25.09
C ARG A 14 -45.79 -15.20 -26.36
N PRO A 15 -45.47 -14.46 -27.45
CA PRO A 15 -44.49 -13.38 -27.70
C PRO A 15 -45.03 -12.14 -28.51
N ALA A 16 -44.17 -11.11 -28.66
CA ALA A 16 -43.95 -10.24 -29.84
C ALA A 16 -45.11 -9.58 -30.64
N LYS A 17 -44.99 -8.24 -30.86
CA LYS A 17 -44.65 -7.62 -32.17
C LYS A 17 -44.61 -6.08 -32.14
N THR A 18 -43.62 -5.51 -32.83
CA THR A 18 -43.57 -4.14 -33.38
C THR A 18 -44.83 -3.82 -34.22
N PRO A 19 -45.31 -2.56 -34.39
CA PRO A 19 -44.68 -1.67 -35.39
C PRO A 19 -44.89 -0.11 -35.33
N LYS A 20 -44.04 0.57 -36.11
CA LYS A 20 -44.30 1.75 -36.99
C LYS A 20 -44.39 3.20 -36.44
N HIS A 21 -43.68 4.06 -37.19
CA HIS A 21 -43.71 5.52 -37.24
C HIS A 21 -45.07 6.16 -37.61
N LEU A 22 -45.27 7.40 -37.13
CA LEU A 22 -45.72 8.61 -37.85
C LEU A 22 -45.06 9.82 -37.13
N CYS A 23 -44.42 10.79 -37.80
CA CYS A 23 -44.97 11.96 -38.52
C CYS A 23 -45.89 12.86 -37.65
N SER A 24 -45.77 14.20 -37.63
CA SER A 24 -45.06 15.10 -38.55
C SER A 24 -44.77 16.53 -38.02
N SER A 25 -43.69 17.14 -38.56
CA SER A 25 -43.61 18.50 -39.13
C SER A 25 -43.86 19.79 -38.31
N ALA A 26 -42.84 20.66 -38.28
CA ALA A 26 -42.88 22.00 -38.86
C ALA A 26 -41.46 22.44 -39.27
N ALA A 27 -41.31 23.38 -40.22
CA ALA A 27 -40.05 23.61 -40.93
C ALA A 27 -39.57 25.06 -40.89
N LEU A 28 -38.27 25.28 -41.11
CA LEU A 28 -37.77 26.42 -41.90
C LEU A 28 -36.39 26.13 -42.53
N ARG A 29 -36.41 25.85 -43.84
CA ARG A 29 -35.29 25.91 -44.79
C ARG A 29 -35.29 27.32 -45.43
N ALA A 30 -34.28 27.85 -46.11
CA ALA A 30 -32.87 27.52 -46.40
C ALA A 30 -32.31 28.70 -47.23
N LYS A 31 -31.00 28.65 -47.59
CA LYS A 31 -30.41 28.85 -48.95
C LYS A 31 -28.97 29.37 -48.85
N HIS A 32 -28.02 29.08 -49.73
CA HIS A 32 -27.82 27.96 -50.68
C HIS A 32 -26.45 28.14 -51.37
N LYS A 33 -25.60 27.11 -51.44
CA LYS A 33 -25.03 26.52 -52.69
C LYS A 33 -23.81 25.63 -52.41
N ARG A 34 -23.69 24.57 -53.21
CA ARG A 34 -22.52 23.68 -53.34
C ARG A 34 -21.70 24.10 -54.56
N SER A 35 -20.42 23.77 -54.56
CA SER A 35 -19.75 23.14 -55.71
C SER A 35 -18.73 22.11 -55.20
N GLN A 36 -18.56 21.00 -55.92
CA GLN A 36 -17.61 19.93 -55.61
C GLN A 36 -16.28 20.19 -56.32
N ALA A 37 -15.18 19.71 -55.74
CA ALA A 37 -14.00 19.24 -56.48
C ALA A 37 -13.27 18.16 -55.66
N GLN A 38 -12.68 17.17 -56.33
CA GLN A 38 -11.97 16.03 -55.73
C GLN A 38 -10.45 16.17 -55.89
N GLN A 39 -9.70 15.42 -55.07
CA GLN A 39 -8.30 14.96 -55.28
C GLN A 39 -7.22 16.04 -55.47
N THR A 40 -6.17 16.08 -54.65
CA THR A 40 -4.99 15.19 -54.80
C THR A 40 -4.00 15.33 -53.62
N SER A 41 -3.02 14.43 -53.56
CA SER A 41 -2.02 14.27 -52.49
C SER A 41 -0.71 15.04 -52.68
N GLY A 42 -0.03 15.42 -51.59
CA GLY A 42 1.42 15.74 -51.56
C GLY A 42 1.79 16.73 -50.43
N HIS A 43 2.39 16.32 -49.32
CA HIS A 43 3.83 16.08 -49.05
C HIS A 43 4.73 17.34 -48.81
N THR A 44 5.25 17.42 -47.57
CA THR A 44 6.60 17.86 -47.13
C THR A 44 7.06 19.34 -47.00
N ARG A 45 7.82 19.53 -45.90
CA ARG A 45 8.89 20.53 -45.55
C ARG A 45 8.44 21.92 -45.06
N ARG A 46 8.88 22.41 -43.89
CA ARG A 46 10.24 22.70 -43.32
C ARG A 46 11.04 23.74 -44.11
N LEU A 47 11.29 24.90 -43.49
CA LEU A 47 12.40 25.88 -43.62
C LEU A 47 12.19 26.86 -42.44
N VAL A 48 13.03 26.97 -41.40
CA VAL A 48 14.43 27.42 -41.30
C VAL A 48 14.61 28.94 -41.48
N CYS A 49 15.19 29.55 -40.44
CA CYS A 49 15.71 30.92 -40.20
C CYS A 49 16.57 31.50 -41.38
N PRO A 50 17.00 32.80 -41.41
CA PRO A 50 17.63 33.51 -40.27
C PRO A 50 17.49 35.09 -40.30
N PRO A 51 18.43 35.96 -39.85
CA PRO A 51 18.10 37.06 -38.92
C PRO A 51 18.56 38.47 -39.37
N GLN A 52 18.38 39.51 -38.54
CA GLN A 52 19.04 40.85 -38.49
C GLN A 52 18.15 41.84 -37.68
N ASP A 53 18.59 42.93 -37.05
CA ASP A 53 19.91 43.33 -36.52
C ASP A 53 19.71 44.47 -35.46
N GLN A 54 20.81 44.95 -34.87
CA GLN A 54 20.91 45.96 -33.78
C GLN A 54 20.13 47.30 -33.95
N MET A 55 19.75 47.92 -32.82
CA MET A 55 20.17 49.29 -32.41
C MET A 55 19.72 49.63 -30.97
N GLY A 56 20.37 50.60 -30.30
CA GLY A 56 20.15 50.93 -28.87
C GLY A 56 20.10 52.42 -28.53
N CYS A 57 20.53 52.77 -27.29
CA CYS A 57 20.42 54.06 -26.56
C CYS A 57 19.05 54.32 -25.85
N GLY A 58 18.97 55.01 -24.70
CA GLY A 58 20.02 55.43 -23.75
C GLY A 58 19.55 56.50 -22.72
N SER A 59 20.12 56.50 -21.50
CA SER A 59 20.00 57.53 -20.42
C SER A 59 18.63 57.64 -19.70
N SER A 60 18.47 58.10 -18.44
CA SER A 60 19.37 58.70 -17.42
C SER A 60 18.83 58.56 -15.95
N LYS A 61 19.73 58.53 -14.93
CA LYS A 61 19.74 59.23 -13.59
C LYS A 61 18.40 59.57 -12.88
N ASP A 62 18.21 59.61 -11.55
CA ASP A 62 18.94 59.40 -10.26
C ASP A 62 17.83 59.59 -9.13
N PRO A 63 18.07 59.60 -7.80
CA PRO A 63 18.63 58.57 -6.89
C PRO A 63 17.77 58.37 -5.59
N ASP A 64 18.34 57.63 -4.60
CA ASP A 64 18.37 57.94 -3.14
C ASP A 64 17.69 57.00 -2.07
N LYS A 65 18.54 56.61 -1.09
CA LYS A 65 18.34 56.00 0.27
C LYS A 65 17.72 54.57 0.45
N ARG A 66 18.34 53.58 1.14
CA ARG A 66 19.04 53.48 2.48
C ARG A 66 18.07 53.56 3.69
N LEU A 67 18.13 52.78 4.79
CA LEU A 67 18.85 51.55 5.27
C LEU A 67 17.80 50.66 6.03
N ASN A 68 18.03 49.60 6.85
CA ASN A 68 19.23 48.97 7.43
C ASN A 68 18.99 47.51 7.91
N ARG A 69 20.06 46.70 8.02
CA ARG A 69 20.22 45.56 8.97
C ARG A 69 21.72 45.43 9.29
N GLY A 70 22.07 45.26 10.57
CA GLY A 70 23.47 45.10 10.99
C GLY A 70 23.65 43.91 11.93
N GLY A 71 24.67 43.10 11.66
CA GLY A 71 25.34 42.26 12.65
C GLY A 71 26.75 42.80 12.92
N PRO A 72 27.62 42.03 13.60
CA PRO A 72 29.06 42.25 13.47
C PRO A 72 29.89 40.96 13.24
N ASN A 73 30.47 40.90 12.04
CA ASN A 73 31.87 40.54 11.69
C ASN A 73 32.69 39.50 12.47
N GLY A 74 33.43 38.70 11.69
CA GLY A 74 34.84 38.40 11.99
C GLY A 74 35.51 37.35 11.08
N GLY A 75 36.49 37.74 10.25
CA GLY A 75 37.47 36.81 9.63
C GLY A 75 37.62 36.90 8.11
N SER A 76 38.65 37.61 7.64
CA SER A 76 38.96 37.83 6.22
C SER A 76 40.23 37.10 5.76
N GLY A 77 40.23 36.56 4.54
CA GLY A 77 41.41 36.20 3.76
C GLY A 77 41.01 36.02 2.29
N GLY A 78 41.77 36.58 1.32
CA GLY A 78 41.27 36.69 -0.05
C GLY A 78 42.31 36.80 -1.17
N ASN A 79 41.79 37.20 -2.34
CA ASN A 79 42.41 37.41 -3.66
C ASN A 79 42.63 36.19 -4.56
N GLY A 80 42.04 36.26 -5.77
CA GLY A 80 42.29 35.30 -6.84
C GLY A 80 41.32 35.38 -8.04
N ASP A 81 40.95 36.58 -8.53
CA ASP A 81 40.09 36.69 -9.72
C ASP A 81 40.80 36.17 -10.99
N ALA A 82 40.16 35.21 -11.67
CA ALA A 82 40.47 34.84 -13.05
C ALA A 82 39.20 34.44 -13.80
N HIS A 83 38.64 35.35 -14.59
CA HIS A 83 37.61 35.00 -15.58
C HIS A 83 38.22 34.20 -16.73
N GLY A 84 37.63 33.05 -17.07
CA GLY A 84 38.01 32.31 -18.27
C GLY A 84 37.20 31.04 -18.54
N GLY A 85 36.23 31.14 -19.46
CA GLY A 85 35.73 30.03 -20.28
C GLY A 85 34.90 28.95 -19.55
N GLY A 86 33.63 28.79 -19.97
CA GLY A 86 32.80 27.67 -19.51
C GLY A 86 33.12 26.34 -20.21
N GLY A 87 32.66 25.24 -19.62
CA GLY A 87 32.54 23.95 -20.30
C GLY A 87 32.66 22.74 -19.37
N ARG A 88 31.68 21.83 -19.50
CA ARG A 88 31.61 20.48 -18.89
C ARG A 88 31.32 20.54 -17.39
N GLY A 89 30.18 20.06 -16.88
CA GLY A 89 29.38 18.93 -17.37
C GLY A 89 29.92 17.67 -16.71
N GLY A 90 29.42 17.40 -15.50
CA GLY A 90 29.57 16.09 -14.89
C GLY A 90 28.89 15.09 -15.81
N THR A 91 29.58 13.99 -16.11
CA THR A 91 29.06 12.91 -16.94
C THR A 91 27.95 12.19 -16.19
N GLU A 92 26.83 11.93 -16.87
CA GLU A 92 25.61 11.33 -16.31
C GLU A 92 25.77 9.85 -15.87
N ASP A 93 27.01 9.32 -15.95
CA ASP A 93 27.39 7.92 -15.73
C ASP A 93 28.36 7.71 -14.53
N GLU A 94 28.72 8.72 -13.74
CA GLU A 94 29.56 8.50 -12.55
C GLU A 94 28.77 7.88 -11.37
N PRO A 95 29.30 6.85 -10.68
CA PRO A 95 28.57 6.15 -9.62
C PRO A 95 28.42 7.02 -8.36
N MET A 96 27.18 7.15 -7.87
CA MET A 96 26.84 7.91 -6.67
C MET A 96 27.71 7.54 -5.46
N THR A 97 28.25 8.56 -4.82
CA THR A 97 29.02 8.47 -3.59
C THR A 97 28.12 8.22 -2.38
N LEU A 98 28.70 7.67 -1.30
CA LEU A 98 28.00 7.52 -0.01
C LEU A 98 27.42 8.84 0.51
N ALA A 99 28.11 9.97 0.28
CA ALA A 99 27.63 11.29 0.66
C ALA A 99 26.38 11.72 -0.13
N GLU A 100 26.26 11.31 -1.40
CA GLU A 100 25.07 11.57 -2.22
C GLU A 100 23.89 10.69 -1.78
N ILE A 101 24.13 9.46 -1.32
CA ILE A 101 23.09 8.61 -0.71
C ILE A 101 22.63 9.17 0.63
N GLU A 102 23.55 9.57 1.51
CA GLU A 102 23.20 10.24 2.76
C GLU A 102 22.40 11.53 2.49
N SER A 103 22.71 12.26 1.41
CA SER A 103 21.94 13.44 0.98
C SER A 103 20.51 13.14 0.49
N ARG A 104 20.16 11.87 0.21
CA ARG A 104 18.79 11.46 -0.15
C ARG A 104 17.89 11.27 1.06
N ILE A 105 18.43 11.23 2.28
CA ILE A 105 17.67 10.99 3.51
C ILE A 105 17.59 12.28 4.31
N GLU A 106 16.47 12.99 4.22
CA GLU A 106 16.13 14.05 5.17
C GLU A 106 15.56 13.39 6.43
N SER A 107 16.22 13.55 7.57
CA SER A 107 15.72 13.03 8.85
C SER A 107 15.95 14.01 9.98
N ILE A 108 15.14 13.90 11.02
CA ILE A 108 15.37 14.66 12.24
C ILE A 108 16.62 14.14 12.96
N GLU A 109 17.52 15.05 13.40
CA GLU A 109 18.76 14.68 14.09
C GLU A 109 18.54 13.78 15.32
N LYS A 110 17.39 13.96 16.00
CA LYS A 110 16.96 13.22 17.18
C LYS A 110 15.45 13.36 17.36
N THR A 111 14.83 12.36 17.98
CA THR A 111 13.44 12.42 18.48
C THR A 111 13.20 13.69 19.28
N ARG A 112 12.05 14.34 19.01
CA ARG A 112 11.58 15.51 19.76
C ARG A 112 10.50 15.11 20.76
N GLU A 113 10.61 15.66 21.97
CA GLU A 113 9.53 15.66 22.97
C GLU A 113 8.67 16.91 22.82
N ALA A 114 7.35 16.75 22.93
CA ALA A 114 6.39 17.84 22.93
C ALA A 114 5.20 17.55 23.87
N VAL A 115 4.59 18.61 24.39
CA VAL A 115 3.38 18.54 25.21
C VAL A 115 2.32 19.43 24.59
N PHE A 116 1.25 18.80 24.12
CA PHE A 116 0.10 19.45 23.48
C PHE A 116 -1.07 19.40 24.44
N GLY A 117 -1.13 20.34 25.37
CA GLY A 117 -2.13 20.35 26.45
C GLY A 117 -2.06 19.08 27.30
N GLY A 118 -3.10 18.25 27.26
CA GLY A 118 -3.15 16.97 27.99
C GLY A 118 -2.40 15.82 27.32
N VAL A 119 -1.77 16.01 26.15
CA VAL A 119 -1.10 14.94 25.40
C VAL A 119 0.41 15.13 25.40
N LYS A 120 1.16 14.21 26.00
CA LYS A 120 2.63 14.16 25.90
C LYS A 120 3.04 13.19 24.80
N VAL A 121 3.88 13.66 23.88
CA VAL A 121 4.34 12.87 22.73
C VAL A 121 5.84 12.95 22.53
N ARG A 122 6.40 11.87 21.99
CA ARG A 122 7.70 11.84 21.32
C ARG A 122 7.47 11.62 19.84
N TYR A 123 8.14 12.37 18.98
CA TYR A 123 7.95 12.21 17.53
C TYR A 123 9.24 12.40 16.75
N ALA A 124 9.26 11.80 15.56
CA ALA A 124 10.32 11.93 14.57
C ALA A 124 9.71 12.00 13.16
N PHE A 125 10.53 12.39 12.19
CA PHE A 125 10.21 12.29 10.78
C PHE A 125 11.44 11.83 9.99
N LEU A 126 11.17 11.21 8.85
CA LEU A 126 12.16 10.79 7.86
C LEU A 126 11.50 10.86 6.47
N SER A 127 12.18 11.50 5.53
CA SER A 127 11.89 11.48 4.09
C SER A 127 13.09 10.92 3.35
N GLN A 128 12.91 9.81 2.65
CA GLN A 128 13.92 9.20 1.78
C GLN A 128 13.51 9.38 0.33
N ARG A 129 14.36 10.06 -0.42
CA ARG A 129 14.19 10.28 -1.85
C ARG A 129 14.34 8.99 -2.64
N GLY A 130 13.41 8.76 -3.57
CA GLY A 130 13.34 7.62 -4.46
C GLY A 130 14.49 7.55 -5.47
N TYR A 131 14.56 6.42 -6.17
CA TYR A 131 15.57 6.11 -7.18
C TYR A 131 14.89 5.71 -8.50
N TYR A 132 15.15 6.49 -9.54
CA TYR A 132 14.65 6.27 -10.89
C TYR A 132 15.87 6.00 -11.78
N PRO A 133 15.97 4.82 -12.44
CA PRO A 133 17.14 4.49 -13.26
C PRO A 133 17.44 5.52 -14.35
N ASP A 134 16.41 6.08 -14.99
CA ASP A 134 16.52 7.05 -16.08
C ASP A 134 16.71 8.51 -15.61
N ASP A 135 16.53 8.79 -14.32
CA ASP A 135 16.75 10.12 -13.73
C ASP A 135 17.23 9.98 -12.28
N ALA A 136 18.52 9.67 -12.12
CA ALA A 136 19.17 9.64 -10.82
C ALA A 136 19.06 11.00 -10.09
N HIS A 137 18.84 12.11 -10.78
CA HIS A 137 18.79 13.44 -10.20
C HIS A 137 17.36 14.02 -10.03
N LYS A 138 16.29 13.25 -10.29
CA LYS A 138 14.88 13.56 -9.98
C LYS A 138 14.74 14.11 -8.56
N PRO A 139 14.23 15.34 -8.31
CA PRO A 139 14.06 15.86 -6.96
C PRO A 139 13.14 14.97 -6.12
N ASN A 140 13.33 14.98 -4.80
CA ASN A 140 12.35 14.39 -3.88
C ASN A 140 11.05 15.18 -4.03
N GLN A 141 9.97 14.50 -4.42
CA GLN A 141 8.68 15.16 -4.61
C GLN A 141 7.83 15.16 -3.34
N ASP A 142 8.20 14.38 -2.33
CA ASP A 142 7.57 14.44 -1.02
C ASP A 142 7.95 15.71 -0.25
N SER A 143 7.06 16.08 0.68
CA SER A 143 7.30 17.13 1.66
C SER A 143 6.53 16.85 2.95
N PHE A 144 6.90 17.54 4.04
CA PHE A 144 6.21 17.41 5.32
C PHE A 144 6.20 18.75 6.08
N SER A 145 5.18 18.97 6.90
CA SER A 145 5.05 20.14 7.78
C SER A 145 4.82 19.71 9.23
N ILE A 146 5.49 20.40 10.18
CA ILE A 146 5.26 20.23 11.62
C ILE A 146 5.29 21.60 12.28
N THR A 147 4.17 22.01 12.87
CA THR A 147 4.00 23.33 13.49
C THR A 147 3.44 23.21 14.90
N HIS A 148 4.18 23.72 15.89
CA HIS A 148 3.72 23.85 17.28
C HIS A 148 3.09 25.23 17.52
N ASN A 149 2.38 25.40 18.63
CA ASN A 149 1.68 26.65 18.97
C ASN A 149 0.65 27.07 17.89
N PHE A 150 -0.05 26.08 17.35
CA PHE A 150 -0.80 26.21 16.12
C PHE A 150 -2.12 27.00 16.28
N ALA A 151 -2.58 27.66 15.21
CA ALA A 151 -3.84 28.42 15.18
C ALA A 151 -4.05 29.40 16.36
N GLY A 152 -2.95 29.96 16.88
CA GLY A 152 -2.93 30.88 18.02
C GLY A 152 -3.22 30.21 19.36
N GLN A 153 -2.85 28.93 19.54
CA GLN A 153 -2.98 28.19 20.80
C GLN A 153 -1.67 27.43 21.08
N GLU A 154 -1.06 27.67 22.24
CA GLU A 154 0.19 26.99 22.65
C GLU A 154 0.02 25.47 22.82
N THR A 155 -1.20 25.01 23.13
CA THR A 155 -1.55 23.60 23.30
C THR A 155 -1.73 22.84 22.00
N ASP A 156 -1.74 23.50 20.85
CA ASP A 156 -2.19 22.93 19.58
C ASP A 156 -1.02 22.68 18.63
N GLY A 157 -1.15 21.65 17.79
CA GLY A 157 -0.14 21.25 16.82
C GLY A 157 -0.73 20.90 15.45
N PHE A 158 0.06 21.08 14.40
CA PHE A 158 -0.24 20.66 13.04
C PHE A 158 0.87 19.78 12.50
N PHE A 159 0.50 18.67 11.86
CA PHE A 159 1.41 17.72 11.21
C PHE A 159 0.85 17.42 9.82
N GLY A 160 1.71 17.33 8.80
CA GLY A 160 1.28 16.98 7.45
C GLY A 160 2.37 16.29 6.66
N VAL A 161 1.98 15.35 5.81
CA VAL A 161 2.80 14.73 4.76
C VAL A 161 2.10 14.97 3.43
N TYR A 162 2.89 15.31 2.42
CA TYR A 162 2.46 15.67 1.08
C TYR A 162 3.34 14.86 0.12
N ASP A 163 2.78 13.89 -0.60
CA ASP A 163 3.51 13.22 -1.69
C ASP A 163 3.21 13.98 -2.99
N GLY A 164 4.23 14.26 -3.79
CA GLY A 164 4.15 15.14 -4.94
C GLY A 164 4.30 14.37 -6.25
N HIS A 165 3.47 14.68 -7.25
CA HIS A 165 3.50 13.97 -8.52
C HIS A 165 3.46 14.91 -9.73
N GLY A 166 3.75 14.36 -10.90
CA GLY A 166 3.88 15.13 -12.13
C GLY A 166 5.22 15.86 -12.21
N ARG A 167 5.32 16.84 -13.12
CA ARG A 167 6.60 17.49 -13.44
C ARG A 167 7.07 18.47 -12.36
N ASP A 168 6.14 19.21 -11.79
CA ASP A 168 6.36 20.22 -10.75
C ASP A 168 5.88 19.71 -9.37
N GLY A 169 5.72 18.39 -9.20
CA GLY A 169 5.18 17.77 -7.98
C GLY A 169 5.92 18.13 -6.69
N ASP A 170 7.25 18.30 -6.77
CA ASP A 170 8.08 18.78 -5.67
C ASP A 170 7.66 20.19 -5.23
N LYS A 171 7.39 21.08 -6.18
CA LYS A 171 6.90 22.44 -5.92
C LYS A 171 5.46 22.43 -5.43
N CYS A 172 4.62 21.51 -5.90
CA CYS A 172 3.24 21.34 -5.41
C CYS A 172 3.23 20.91 -3.95
N ALA A 173 4.01 19.89 -3.57
CA ALA A 173 4.16 19.43 -2.19
C ALA A 173 4.78 20.52 -1.28
N GLN A 174 5.81 21.23 -1.75
CA GLN A 174 6.38 22.39 -1.03
C GLN A 174 5.37 23.53 -0.86
N TYR A 175 4.55 23.83 -1.87
CA TYR A 175 3.50 24.84 -1.78
C TYR A 175 2.41 24.43 -0.77
N ALA A 176 2.00 23.17 -0.76
CA ALA A 176 1.05 22.64 0.21
C ALA A 176 1.61 22.68 1.64
N ARG A 177 2.88 22.29 1.84
CA ARG A 177 3.63 22.43 3.09
C ARG A 177 3.61 23.87 3.62
N ASP A 178 3.93 24.83 2.76
CA ASP A 178 4.13 26.22 3.17
C ASP A 178 2.81 27.00 3.32
N THR A 179 1.73 26.60 2.64
CA THR A 179 0.47 27.37 2.64
C THR A 179 -0.70 26.72 3.38
N LEU A 180 -0.82 25.38 3.43
CA LEU A 180 -1.97 24.73 4.07
C LEU A 180 -2.06 25.01 5.59
N PRO A 181 -0.97 24.96 6.39
CA PRO A 181 -1.03 25.26 7.82
C PRO A 181 -1.47 26.71 8.10
N ASP A 182 -1.00 27.65 7.28
CA ASP A 182 -1.36 29.06 7.32
C ASP A 182 -2.83 29.30 6.95
N MET A 183 -3.34 28.59 5.93
CA MET A 183 -4.75 28.67 5.56
C MET A 183 -5.66 28.10 6.65
N VAL A 184 -5.30 26.98 7.29
CA VAL A 184 -6.04 26.44 8.45
C VAL A 184 -6.04 27.46 9.59
N THR A 185 -4.88 28.01 9.95
CA THR A 185 -4.74 29.07 10.98
C THR A 185 -5.61 30.29 10.67
N LYS A 186 -5.62 30.76 9.41
CA LYS A 186 -6.45 31.87 8.90
C LYS A 186 -7.95 31.59 9.03
N TYR A 187 -8.43 30.39 8.69
CA TYR A 187 -9.86 30.06 8.79
C TYR A 187 -10.30 29.80 10.23
N VAL A 188 -9.50 29.09 11.04
CA VAL A 188 -9.76 28.88 12.47
C VAL A 188 -9.84 30.23 13.21
N SER A 189 -8.90 31.13 12.97
CA SER A 189 -8.91 32.48 13.57
C SER A 189 -10.13 33.30 13.16
N LYS A 190 -10.55 33.21 11.88
CA LYS A 190 -11.78 33.86 11.40
C LYS A 190 -13.05 33.28 12.02
N ALA A 191 -13.11 31.95 12.22
CA ALA A 191 -14.22 31.30 12.90
C ALA A 191 -14.31 31.73 14.37
N LYS A 192 -13.20 31.66 15.11
CA LYS A 192 -13.11 32.15 16.50
C LYS A 192 -13.56 33.62 16.61
N ALA A 193 -13.04 34.50 15.75
CA ALA A 193 -13.42 35.92 15.75
C ALA A 193 -14.88 36.21 15.31
N ARG A 194 -15.55 35.27 14.62
CA ARG A 194 -16.98 35.36 14.29
C ARG A 194 -17.85 34.99 15.48
N GLU A 195 -17.54 33.89 16.14
CA GLU A 195 -18.29 33.41 17.30
C GLU A 195 -18.17 34.38 18.49
N GLU A 196 -16.99 34.97 18.75
CA GLU A 196 -16.84 35.98 19.80
C GLU A 196 -17.72 37.22 19.55
N LYS A 197 -17.90 37.63 18.28
CA LYS A 197 -18.84 38.71 17.91
C LYS A 197 -20.31 38.32 18.05
N LEU A 198 -20.62 37.02 18.02
CA LEU A 198 -21.95 36.48 18.22
C LEU A 198 -22.30 36.35 19.71
N ARG A 199 -21.29 36.29 20.59
CA ARG A 199 -21.36 36.22 22.06
C ARG A 199 -21.88 37.52 22.72
N LYS A 200 -23.06 37.98 22.31
CA LYS A 200 -23.73 39.19 22.80
C LYS A 200 -24.38 39.01 24.18
N THR A 201 -23.60 38.68 25.19
CA THR A 201 -23.92 38.94 26.61
C THR A 201 -22.72 38.64 27.50
N PRO A 202 -22.33 39.52 28.43
CA PRO A 202 -21.42 39.14 29.51
C PRO A 202 -22.20 38.26 30.49
N SER A 203 -22.00 36.95 30.38
CA SER A 203 -22.26 36.03 31.50
C SER A 203 -21.11 36.20 32.51
N ASN A 204 -21.42 36.15 33.80
CA ASN A 204 -20.44 36.24 34.89
C ASN A 204 -19.50 35.01 34.98
N ASP A 205 -19.63 34.06 34.06
CA ASP A 205 -18.78 32.88 33.98
C ASP A 205 -17.61 33.20 33.04
N ASP A 206 -16.43 33.43 33.64
CA ASP A 206 -15.15 33.61 32.93
C ASP A 206 -14.73 32.31 32.21
N ILE A 207 -15.33 32.02 31.06
CA ILE A 207 -14.88 30.97 30.14
C ILE A 207 -13.62 31.50 29.41
N PRO A 208 -12.40 31.02 29.70
CA PRO A 208 -11.19 31.77 29.35
C PRO A 208 -10.81 31.75 27.87
N VAL A 209 -11.25 30.73 27.11
CA VAL A 209 -10.92 30.59 25.68
C VAL A 209 -12.10 30.01 24.90
N LEU A 210 -12.36 30.60 23.75
CA LEU A 210 -13.33 30.11 22.77
C LEU A 210 -12.73 28.98 21.92
N GLU A 211 -13.37 27.80 21.97
CA GLU A 211 -13.05 26.64 21.15
C GLU A 211 -14.08 26.42 20.03
N LEU A 212 -13.64 25.82 18.93
CA LEU A 212 -14.50 25.43 17.82
C LEU A 212 -15.05 24.01 18.00
N THR A 213 -16.28 23.79 17.55
CA THR A 213 -16.86 22.45 17.43
C THR A 213 -16.10 21.60 16.39
N LYS A 214 -16.38 20.29 16.36
CA LYS A 214 -15.92 19.37 15.31
C LYS A 214 -16.24 19.94 13.91
N ASP A 215 -17.51 20.22 13.66
CA ASP A 215 -18.01 20.70 12.37
C ASP A 215 -17.41 22.06 11.99
N GLN A 216 -17.26 22.99 12.94
CA GLN A 216 -16.60 24.28 12.70
C GLN A 216 -15.12 24.08 12.33
N THR A 217 -14.43 23.14 12.97
CA THR A 217 -13.02 22.79 12.68
C THR A 217 -12.90 22.17 11.29
N GLN A 218 -13.71 21.15 10.98
CA GLN A 218 -13.74 20.49 9.66
C GLN A 218 -14.09 21.50 8.56
N ALA A 219 -15.07 22.39 8.79
CA ALA A 219 -15.41 23.47 7.87
C ALA A 219 -14.35 24.59 7.76
N CYS A 220 -13.34 24.63 8.64
CA CYS A 220 -12.14 25.45 8.45
C CYS A 220 -11.08 24.71 7.63
N CYS A 221 -10.88 23.41 7.88
CA CYS A 221 -9.93 22.58 7.15
C CYS A 221 -10.32 22.41 5.68
N LEU A 222 -11.60 22.12 5.39
CA LEU A 222 -12.16 22.11 4.01
C LEU A 222 -11.89 23.44 3.27
N LYS A 223 -12.14 24.58 3.93
CA LYS A 223 -11.88 25.89 3.33
C LYS A 223 -10.39 26.17 3.13
N ALA A 224 -9.54 25.64 4.02
CA ALA A 224 -8.10 25.76 3.89
C ALA A 224 -7.59 24.96 2.69
N SER A 225 -7.97 23.69 2.55
CA SER A 225 -7.62 22.84 1.40
C SER A 225 -8.08 23.47 0.07
N LEU A 226 -9.34 23.90 -0.02
CA LEU A 226 -9.89 24.53 -1.23
C LEU A 226 -9.24 25.88 -1.56
N GLU A 227 -8.82 26.67 -0.57
CA GLU A 227 -8.10 27.93 -0.80
C GLU A 227 -6.62 27.71 -1.13
N SER A 228 -5.99 26.69 -0.54
CA SER A 228 -4.63 26.23 -0.86
C SER A 228 -4.56 25.78 -2.32
N ASN A 229 -5.51 24.93 -2.72
CA ASN A 229 -5.67 24.45 -4.09
C ASN A 229 -5.85 25.61 -5.10
N ARG A 230 -6.79 26.53 -4.84
CA ARG A 230 -6.96 27.76 -5.64
C ARG A 230 -5.78 28.71 -5.58
N GLY A 231 -4.89 28.55 -4.60
CA GLY A 231 -3.63 29.28 -4.50
C GLY A 231 -2.57 28.71 -5.45
N MET A 232 -2.52 27.38 -5.56
CA MET A 232 -1.69 26.61 -6.50
C MET A 232 -2.04 27.01 -7.95
N HIS A 233 -3.32 26.90 -8.33
CA HIS A 233 -3.86 27.27 -9.66
C HIS A 233 -3.63 28.74 -10.08
N ARG A 234 -3.19 29.60 -9.16
CA ARG A 234 -2.93 31.04 -9.39
C ARG A 234 -1.45 31.39 -9.31
N ASN A 235 -0.57 30.43 -8.99
CA ASN A 235 0.84 30.67 -8.80
C ASN A 235 1.57 30.62 -10.16
N PRO A 236 2.06 31.75 -10.71
CA PRO A 236 2.67 31.77 -12.05
C PRO A 236 4.04 31.08 -12.13
N ASN A 237 4.58 30.60 -11.00
CA ASN A 237 5.89 29.93 -10.91
C ASN A 237 5.78 28.41 -10.77
N LEU A 238 4.59 27.84 -10.90
CA LEU A 238 4.27 26.44 -10.63
C LEU A 238 3.28 25.94 -11.69
N ASP A 239 3.59 24.82 -12.35
CA ASP A 239 2.74 24.21 -13.38
C ASP A 239 1.95 23.02 -12.81
N ASP A 240 0.76 23.30 -12.28
CA ASP A 240 -0.19 22.31 -11.77
C ASP A 240 -1.18 21.80 -12.83
N SER A 241 -0.86 21.92 -14.13
CA SER A 241 -1.72 21.36 -15.18
C SER A 241 -1.82 19.83 -15.10
N LEU A 242 -0.67 19.18 -14.95
CA LEU A 242 -0.49 17.73 -14.76
C LEU A 242 0.48 17.44 -13.59
N SER A 243 0.53 18.36 -12.62
CA SER A 243 1.31 18.21 -11.39
C SER A 243 0.43 18.56 -10.20
N GLY A 244 0.67 17.91 -9.08
CA GLY A 244 -0.11 18.12 -7.87
C GLY A 244 0.56 17.44 -6.69
N THR A 245 -0.20 17.27 -5.62
CA THR A 245 0.26 16.58 -4.43
C THR A 245 -0.91 15.96 -3.67
N THR A 246 -0.73 14.76 -3.13
CA THR A 246 -1.59 14.24 -2.07
C THR A 246 -1.32 14.99 -0.77
N SER A 247 -2.21 14.89 0.21
CA SER A 247 -2.09 15.62 1.47
C SER A 247 -2.81 14.87 2.58
N ILE A 248 -2.04 14.18 3.41
CA ILE A 248 -2.50 13.67 4.71
C ILE A 248 -2.04 14.63 5.82
N SER A 249 -2.99 15.19 6.57
CA SER A 249 -2.68 16.14 7.65
C SER A 249 -3.49 15.90 8.91
N MET A 250 -2.94 16.29 10.05
CA MET A 250 -3.51 16.14 11.38
C MET A 250 -3.39 17.45 12.17
N TYR A 251 -4.53 18.00 12.55
CA TYR A 251 -4.65 19.08 13.53
C TYR A 251 -4.91 18.46 14.93
N LEU A 252 -3.94 18.59 15.83
CA LEU A 252 -4.00 18.19 17.23
C LEU A 252 -4.48 19.35 18.12
N HIS A 253 -5.62 19.15 18.79
CA HIS A 253 -6.30 20.05 19.72
C HIS A 253 -5.97 19.63 21.16
N GLY A 254 -4.87 20.15 21.72
CA GLY A 254 -4.33 19.65 22.99
C GLY A 254 -5.24 19.84 24.21
N ARG A 255 -6.18 20.80 24.16
CA ARG A 255 -7.16 21.02 25.24
C ARG A 255 -8.29 20.00 25.33
N ARG A 256 -8.48 19.17 24.31
CA ARG A 256 -9.48 18.08 24.32
C ARG A 256 -8.87 16.72 24.04
N ASN A 257 -7.53 16.64 24.05
CA ASN A 257 -6.77 15.49 23.57
C ASN A 257 -7.28 14.99 22.21
N ARG A 258 -7.70 15.89 21.31
CA ARG A 258 -8.49 15.54 20.13
C ARG A 258 -7.68 15.76 18.85
N ILE A 259 -7.79 14.86 17.89
CA ILE A 259 -7.20 15.00 16.56
C ILE A 259 -8.30 15.18 15.51
N THR A 260 -8.03 16.03 14.51
CA THR A 260 -8.78 16.10 13.25
C THR A 260 -7.80 15.76 12.12
N VAL A 261 -7.99 14.60 11.51
CA VAL A 261 -7.24 14.15 10.33
C VAL A 261 -8.00 14.58 9.08
N CYS A 262 -7.28 15.07 8.08
CA CYS A 262 -7.79 15.52 6.77
C CYS A 262 -6.99 14.79 5.68
N ASN A 263 -7.68 14.02 4.83
CA ASN A 263 -7.07 13.25 3.74
C ASN A 263 -7.52 13.71 2.35
N VAL A 264 -6.53 13.96 1.48
CA VAL A 264 -6.68 14.22 0.04
C VAL A 264 -5.69 13.28 -0.67
N GLY A 265 -6.17 12.24 -1.34
CA GLY A 265 -5.35 11.23 -2.02
C GLY A 265 -5.21 9.91 -1.24
N ASP A 266 -4.11 9.21 -1.48
CA ASP A 266 -3.81 7.84 -1.02
C ASP A 266 -2.63 7.70 -0.04
N SER A 267 -1.98 8.82 0.31
CA SER A 267 -1.26 8.95 1.59
C SER A 267 -2.14 8.55 2.80
N ARG A 268 -1.57 7.92 3.84
CA ARG A 268 -2.38 7.42 4.99
C ARG A 268 -1.97 7.95 6.36
N ALA A 269 -2.98 8.03 7.24
CA ALA A 269 -2.81 8.19 8.68
C ALA A 269 -3.31 6.93 9.42
N VAL A 270 -2.53 6.43 10.36
CA VAL A 270 -2.78 5.17 11.09
C VAL A 270 -2.53 5.37 12.58
N LEU A 271 -3.39 4.78 13.42
CA LEU A 271 -3.30 4.78 14.88
C LEU A 271 -3.07 3.35 15.40
N GLY A 272 -1.97 3.13 16.13
CA GLY A 272 -1.74 1.94 16.94
C GLY A 272 -2.37 2.09 18.32
N GLN A 273 -3.40 1.29 18.61
CA GLN A 273 -4.11 1.26 19.89
C GLN A 273 -3.85 -0.05 20.65
N GLN A 274 -3.56 0.05 21.94
CA GLN A 274 -3.43 -1.08 22.85
C GLN A 274 -4.80 -1.78 23.03
N GLN A 275 -4.90 -3.05 22.65
CA GLN A 275 -6.13 -3.80 22.93
C GLN A 275 -6.29 -4.05 24.43
N ARG A 276 -7.42 -3.61 24.99
CA ARG A 276 -7.86 -4.02 26.32
C ARG A 276 -8.35 -5.47 26.26
N LYS A 277 -7.75 -6.35 27.06
CA LYS A 277 -8.33 -7.68 27.30
C LYS A 277 -9.75 -7.50 27.86
N PRO A 278 -10.77 -8.21 27.34
CA PRO A 278 -12.10 -8.13 27.93
C PRO A 278 -12.04 -8.57 29.38
N LYS A 279 -12.50 -7.72 30.31
CA LYS A 279 -12.62 -8.07 31.74
C LYS A 279 -13.45 -9.35 31.84
N ARG A 280 -12.92 -10.40 32.47
CA ARG A 280 -13.75 -11.58 32.76
C ARG A 280 -14.73 -11.20 33.86
N LEU A 281 -15.94 -11.75 33.78
CA LEU A 281 -16.98 -11.50 34.78
C LEU A 281 -16.61 -12.02 36.19
N SER A 282 -15.55 -12.83 36.29
CA SER A 282 -14.90 -13.28 37.53
C SER A 282 -14.14 -12.20 38.29
N ASP A 283 -13.74 -11.12 37.61
CA ASP A 283 -12.76 -10.16 38.10
C ASP A 283 -13.42 -8.97 38.82
N ILE A 284 -14.75 -9.02 38.98
CA ILE A 284 -15.52 -8.13 39.86
C ILE A 284 -15.51 -8.74 41.27
N LYS A 285 -14.51 -8.38 42.06
CA LYS A 285 -14.52 -8.52 43.53
C LYS A 285 -14.08 -7.22 44.18
N ASP A 286 -14.65 -6.96 45.35
CA ASP A 286 -14.71 -5.65 46.01
C ASP A 286 -13.39 -4.89 46.13
N ASP A 287 -13.47 -3.59 45.86
CA ASP A 287 -12.42 -2.61 46.17
C ASP A 287 -12.14 -2.53 47.67
N SER A 288 -11.03 -3.13 48.14
CA SER A 288 -10.32 -2.61 49.30
C SER A 288 -8.85 -3.08 49.37
N ASN A 289 -7.97 -2.13 49.72
CA ASN A 289 -6.58 -2.28 50.15
C ASN A 289 -5.46 -2.66 49.13
N HIS A 290 -4.83 -1.58 48.65
CA HIS A 290 -3.45 -1.18 49.01
C HIS A 290 -2.23 -1.68 48.20
N THR A 291 -1.37 -0.69 47.89
CA THR A 291 0.07 -0.75 47.54
C THR A 291 0.52 -1.50 46.29
N GLY A 292 1.31 -0.80 45.47
CA GLY A 292 1.79 -1.32 44.19
C GLY A 292 3.08 -2.14 44.28
N SER A 293 3.39 -2.81 43.16
CA SER A 293 4.71 -3.36 42.87
C SER A 293 5.01 -3.15 41.39
N THR A 294 6.17 -2.58 41.09
CA THR A 294 6.78 -2.65 39.76
C THR A 294 7.08 -4.12 39.43
N GLY A 295 6.71 -4.56 38.23
CA GLY A 295 6.89 -5.95 37.80
C GLY A 295 6.85 -6.07 36.28
N SER A 296 8.04 -6.11 35.66
CA SER A 296 8.18 -6.39 34.24
C SER A 296 7.82 -7.85 33.95
N SER A 297 6.90 -8.07 33.00
CA SER A 297 6.84 -9.33 32.28
C SER A 297 6.54 -9.03 30.81
N ALA A 298 7.52 -9.32 29.96
CA ALA A 298 7.39 -9.15 28.52
C ALA A 298 6.48 -10.25 27.97
N ALA A 299 5.19 -9.94 27.86
CA ALA A 299 4.25 -10.65 27.02
C ALA A 299 3.88 -9.71 25.87
N SER A 300 3.90 -10.21 24.63
CA SER A 300 3.72 -9.43 23.40
C SER A 300 2.45 -8.55 23.42
N ASN A 301 2.63 -7.25 23.66
CA ASN A 301 1.58 -6.25 23.62
C ASN A 301 1.29 -5.85 22.16
N GLY A 302 0.54 -6.70 21.45
CA GLY A 302 0.10 -6.38 20.09
C GLY A 302 -0.80 -5.15 20.07
N LEU A 303 -0.27 -4.03 19.56
CA LEU A 303 -1.07 -2.86 19.21
C LEU A 303 -1.92 -3.19 17.98
N LYS A 304 -3.20 -2.82 17.99
CA LYS A 304 -4.06 -2.92 16.81
C LYS A 304 -3.93 -1.66 15.98
N ALA A 305 -3.64 -1.80 14.69
CA ALA A 305 -3.76 -0.70 13.75
C ALA A 305 -5.23 -0.33 13.49
N LEU A 306 -5.50 0.97 13.52
CA LEU A 306 -6.79 1.58 13.23
C LEU A 306 -6.56 2.67 12.16
N PRO A 307 -7.19 2.58 10.98
CA PRO A 307 -7.10 3.64 9.98
C PRO A 307 -7.73 4.94 10.51
N LEU A 308 -7.03 6.06 10.31
CA LEU A 308 -7.54 7.42 10.52
C LEU A 308 -7.88 8.11 9.19
N SER A 309 -7.43 7.56 8.07
CA SER A 309 -7.83 7.94 6.71
C SER A 309 -8.21 6.71 5.88
N ARG A 310 -8.73 6.97 4.68
CA ARG A 310 -9.09 5.98 3.68
C ARG A 310 -8.60 6.47 2.33
N ASP A 311 -7.85 5.63 1.62
CA ASP A 311 -7.28 5.93 0.31
C ASP A 311 -8.35 6.45 -0.64
N GLN A 312 -8.01 7.40 -1.50
CA GLN A 312 -8.90 7.94 -2.50
C GLN A 312 -8.33 7.58 -3.88
N THR A 313 -8.73 6.40 -4.36
CA THR A 313 -8.28 5.78 -5.62
C THR A 313 -9.48 5.20 -6.39
N PRO A 314 -9.35 4.87 -7.69
CA PRO A 314 -10.41 4.22 -8.46
C PRO A 314 -10.79 2.80 -8.01
N TYR A 315 -10.20 2.24 -6.95
CA TYR A 315 -10.78 1.06 -6.29
C TYR A 315 -12.06 1.38 -5.50
N ARG A 316 -12.23 2.65 -5.08
CA ARG A 316 -13.43 3.11 -4.37
C ARG A 316 -14.58 3.40 -5.33
N ARG A 317 -15.77 2.85 -5.03
CA ARG A 317 -16.91 2.95 -5.95
C ARG A 317 -17.47 4.38 -6.03
N ASP A 318 -17.54 5.08 -4.90
CA ASP A 318 -17.98 6.47 -4.82
C ASP A 318 -17.04 7.41 -5.61
N GLU A 319 -15.74 7.19 -5.49
CA GLU A 319 -14.72 7.91 -6.25
C GLU A 319 -14.82 7.62 -7.76
N ARG A 320 -14.94 6.34 -8.19
CA ARG A 320 -15.14 5.97 -9.61
C ARG A 320 -16.36 6.64 -10.22
N ILE A 321 -17.49 6.59 -9.52
CA ILE A 321 -18.75 7.18 -10.01
C ILE A 321 -18.59 8.69 -10.20
N ARG A 322 -17.87 9.39 -9.31
CA ARG A 322 -17.58 10.82 -9.47
C ARG A 322 -16.73 11.07 -10.73
N CYS A 323 -15.65 10.34 -10.93
CA CYS A 323 -14.75 10.55 -12.07
C CYS A 323 -15.43 10.19 -13.42
N ARG A 324 -16.15 9.05 -13.49
CA ARG A 324 -16.96 8.69 -14.68
C ARG A 324 -18.03 9.74 -14.99
N ALA A 325 -18.67 10.33 -13.97
CA ALA A 325 -19.66 11.39 -14.17
C ALA A 325 -19.08 12.69 -14.75
N SER A 326 -17.79 12.96 -14.54
CA SER A 326 -17.03 14.03 -15.21
C SER A 326 -16.54 13.65 -16.63
N GLY A 327 -16.81 12.43 -17.09
CA GLY A 327 -16.40 11.94 -18.40
C GLY A 327 -15.03 11.25 -18.44
N ALA A 328 -14.43 10.93 -17.29
CA ALA A 328 -13.17 10.19 -17.24
C ALA A 328 -13.35 8.72 -17.65
N ARG A 329 -12.34 8.18 -18.34
CA ARG A 329 -12.14 6.74 -18.51
C ARG A 329 -11.36 6.22 -17.30
N ILE A 330 -11.73 5.03 -16.81
CA ILE A 330 -11.03 4.38 -15.69
C ILE A 330 -10.50 3.05 -16.20
N LEU A 331 -9.19 2.91 -16.33
CA LEU A 331 -8.53 1.75 -16.95
C LEU A 331 -7.16 1.49 -16.28
N SER A 332 -6.75 0.23 -16.18
CA SER A 332 -5.35 -0.11 -15.87
C SER A 332 -4.42 0.23 -17.04
N LEU A 333 -3.10 0.27 -16.80
CA LEU A 333 -2.12 0.41 -17.89
C LEU A 333 -2.17 -0.80 -18.85
N ASP A 334 -2.33 -2.01 -18.31
CA ASP A 334 -2.50 -3.24 -19.08
C ASP A 334 -3.66 -3.17 -20.09
N GLN A 335 -4.78 -2.56 -19.70
CA GLN A 335 -5.94 -2.34 -20.57
C GLN A 335 -5.68 -1.30 -21.67
N ILE A 336 -4.83 -0.31 -21.42
CA ILE A 336 -4.43 0.71 -22.42
C ILE A 336 -3.40 0.15 -23.39
N GLU A 337 -2.42 -0.62 -22.91
CA GLU A 337 -1.43 -1.32 -23.75
C GLU A 337 -2.05 -2.47 -24.56
N GLY A 338 -3.30 -2.85 -24.27
CA GLY A 338 -4.00 -3.95 -24.93
C GLY A 338 -3.51 -5.34 -24.50
N LEU A 339 -2.84 -5.43 -23.35
CA LEU A 339 -2.46 -6.68 -22.70
C LEU A 339 -3.66 -7.36 -22.04
N GLU A 340 -4.60 -6.55 -21.54
CA GLU A 340 -5.87 -7.00 -20.98
C GLU A 340 -7.05 -6.40 -21.77
N PRO A 341 -8.18 -7.11 -21.88
CA PRO A 341 -9.36 -6.59 -22.56
C PRO A 341 -9.98 -5.44 -21.76
N ILE A 342 -10.34 -4.36 -22.46
CA ILE A 342 -11.24 -3.32 -21.94
C ILE A 342 -12.64 -3.94 -21.82
N ASN A 343 -13.30 -3.78 -20.67
CA ASN A 343 -14.67 -4.24 -20.49
C ASN A 343 -15.65 -3.08 -20.72
N ASP A 344 -16.46 -3.17 -21.77
CA ASP A 344 -17.47 -2.15 -22.10
C ASP A 344 -18.67 -2.12 -21.12
N ASN A 345 -18.73 -3.04 -20.15
CA ASN A 345 -19.83 -3.16 -19.18
C ASN A 345 -19.44 -2.60 -17.80
N GLU A 346 -19.92 -1.39 -17.49
CA GLU A 346 -19.68 -0.71 -16.21
C GLU A 346 -20.08 -1.55 -14.98
N ASP A 347 -21.15 -2.36 -15.07
CA ASP A 347 -21.60 -3.24 -13.98
C ASP A 347 -20.63 -4.42 -13.76
N GLU A 348 -19.89 -4.85 -14.77
CA GLU A 348 -18.86 -5.89 -14.64
C GLU A 348 -17.53 -5.30 -14.16
N GLU A 349 -17.15 -4.11 -14.63
CA GLU A 349 -16.01 -3.39 -14.05
C GLU A 349 -16.22 -3.08 -12.56
N ASP A 350 -17.43 -2.67 -12.15
CA ASP A 350 -17.75 -2.46 -10.73
C ASP A 350 -17.78 -3.77 -9.91
N ARG A 351 -17.92 -4.93 -10.55
CA ARG A 351 -17.75 -6.27 -9.93
C ARG A 351 -16.31 -6.78 -9.92
N MET A 352 -15.47 -6.28 -10.81
CA MET A 352 -14.04 -6.63 -10.91
C MET A 352 -13.21 -5.77 -9.94
N TRP A 353 -13.49 -4.46 -9.89
CA TRP A 353 -12.83 -3.49 -9.02
C TRP A 353 -13.62 -3.19 -7.72
N GLY A 354 -14.68 -3.96 -7.46
CA GLY A 354 -15.48 -3.94 -6.24
C GLY A 354 -15.80 -5.37 -5.82
N ASN A 355 -16.35 -5.59 -4.63
CA ASN A 355 -16.51 -6.93 -4.07
C ASN A 355 -17.70 -7.70 -4.69
N GLY A 356 -17.60 -8.12 -5.95
CA GLY A 356 -18.66 -8.85 -6.66
C GLY A 356 -19.97 -8.06 -6.86
N GLY A 357 -19.94 -6.74 -6.66
CA GLY A 357 -21.08 -5.83 -6.72
C GLY A 357 -21.73 -5.52 -5.36
N GLU A 358 -21.33 -6.18 -4.28
CA GLU A 358 -21.78 -5.87 -2.91
C GLU A 358 -20.78 -4.95 -2.18
N GLY A 359 -20.75 -3.69 -2.61
CA GLY A 359 -20.07 -2.60 -1.90
C GLY A 359 -18.58 -2.43 -2.19
N ASP A 360 -17.98 -1.55 -1.40
CA ASP A 360 -16.54 -1.28 -1.42
C ASP A 360 -15.74 -2.51 -0.95
N LEU A 361 -14.48 -2.57 -1.36
CA LEU A 361 -13.63 -3.74 -1.13
C LEU A 361 -13.36 -4.01 0.36
N VAL A 362 -13.91 -5.12 0.85
CA VAL A 362 -13.74 -5.62 2.22
C VAL A 362 -12.39 -6.32 2.30
N LEU A 363 -11.37 -5.60 2.78
CA LEU A 363 -10.03 -6.19 2.91
C LEU A 363 -9.97 -7.28 3.98
N GLY A 364 -9.26 -8.35 3.61
CA GLY A 364 -9.22 -9.64 4.29
C GLY A 364 -9.00 -10.77 3.28
N GLU A 365 -9.42 -10.56 2.03
CA GLU A 365 -9.10 -11.40 0.88
C GLU A 365 -8.57 -10.55 -0.29
N GLU A 366 -7.67 -11.14 -1.07
CA GLU A 366 -6.78 -10.48 -2.04
C GLU A 366 -7.54 -10.11 -3.34
N ILE A 367 -7.34 -8.88 -3.87
CA ILE A 367 -7.62 -8.58 -5.30
C ILE A 367 -6.50 -9.21 -6.12
N ASP A 368 -6.78 -9.58 -7.38
CA ASP A 368 -5.80 -10.01 -8.37
C ASP A 368 -4.48 -9.21 -8.33
N GLU A 369 -3.45 -9.84 -7.74
CA GLU A 369 -2.25 -9.15 -7.23
C GLU A 369 -1.19 -8.92 -8.33
N GLY A 370 -1.56 -9.05 -9.61
CA GLY A 370 -0.64 -9.04 -10.75
C GLY A 370 -0.71 -7.82 -11.70
N GLY A 371 -1.68 -6.92 -11.52
CA GLY A 371 -1.95 -5.81 -12.45
C GLY A 371 -1.57 -4.42 -11.95
N ASP A 372 -1.43 -3.46 -12.86
CA ASP A 372 -1.41 -2.03 -12.52
C ASP A 372 -2.76 -1.58 -11.94
N PRO A 373 -2.78 -0.66 -10.95
CA PRO A 373 -4.04 -0.15 -10.43
C PRO A 373 -4.85 0.57 -11.51
N PRO A 374 -6.20 0.57 -11.41
CA PRO A 374 -7.05 1.35 -12.29
C PRO A 374 -6.74 2.84 -12.11
N ARG A 375 -6.52 3.54 -13.23
CA ARG A 375 -6.09 4.95 -13.30
C ARG A 375 -7.15 5.81 -13.99
N ILE A 376 -7.11 7.12 -13.74
CA ILE A 376 -7.98 8.12 -14.36
C ILE A 376 -7.37 8.63 -15.66
N TRP A 377 -8.15 8.57 -16.74
CA TRP A 377 -7.75 8.96 -18.08
C TRP A 377 -8.77 9.86 -18.75
N SER A 378 -8.29 10.73 -19.63
CA SER A 378 -9.10 11.60 -20.46
C SER A 378 -9.93 10.77 -21.45
N PRO A 379 -11.17 11.18 -21.77
CA PRO A 379 -11.95 10.58 -22.84
C PRO A 379 -11.31 10.76 -24.23
N HIS A 380 -10.26 11.57 -24.34
CA HIS A 380 -9.62 11.96 -25.61
C HIS A 380 -8.11 11.67 -25.66
N GLY A 381 -7.50 11.08 -24.63
CA GLY A 381 -6.08 10.73 -24.64
C GLY A 381 -5.58 10.05 -23.37
N GLU A 382 -4.31 9.66 -23.39
CA GLU A 382 -3.60 8.96 -22.31
C GLU A 382 -2.98 9.95 -21.32
N TYR A 383 -3.83 10.77 -20.70
CA TYR A 383 -3.47 11.70 -19.60
C TYR A 383 -4.68 11.86 -18.67
N PRO A 384 -4.51 12.18 -17.38
CA PRO A 384 -3.25 12.30 -16.65
C PRO A 384 -2.65 10.95 -16.21
N GLY A 385 -3.44 9.87 -16.12
CA GLY A 385 -2.95 8.54 -15.73
C GLY A 385 -2.78 8.33 -14.22
N THR A 386 -3.48 9.12 -13.40
CA THR A 386 -3.35 9.12 -11.94
C THR A 386 -4.01 7.90 -11.30
N ALA A 387 -3.35 7.30 -10.30
CA ALA A 387 -3.90 6.17 -9.51
C ALA A 387 -4.75 6.64 -8.32
N PHE A 388 -4.67 7.93 -7.96
CA PHE A 388 -5.54 8.60 -7.00
C PHE A 388 -6.70 9.34 -7.70
N THR A 389 -7.75 9.60 -6.91
CA THR A 389 -8.97 10.34 -7.30
C THR A 389 -9.10 11.69 -6.60
N ARG A 390 -8.14 12.08 -5.75
CA ARG A 390 -8.08 13.37 -5.04
C ARG A 390 -6.64 13.85 -4.90
N SER A 391 -6.43 15.15 -5.10
CA SER A 391 -5.13 15.82 -4.99
C SER A 391 -5.34 17.33 -4.76
N LEU A 392 -4.27 18.04 -4.39
CA LEU A 392 -4.16 19.50 -4.50
C LEU A 392 -3.33 19.82 -5.76
N GLY A 393 -3.81 20.72 -6.62
CA GLY A 393 -3.25 20.96 -7.95
C GLY A 393 -4.03 20.23 -9.04
N ASP A 394 -3.33 19.70 -10.05
CA ASP A 394 -3.89 18.94 -11.18
C ASP A 394 -5.12 19.56 -11.86
N SER A 395 -5.02 20.81 -12.33
CA SER A 395 -6.16 21.50 -12.96
C SER A 395 -6.81 20.72 -14.11
N ILE A 396 -6.05 19.90 -14.85
CA ILE A 396 -6.62 19.01 -15.89
C ILE A 396 -7.30 17.76 -15.29
N ALA A 397 -6.78 17.21 -14.18
CA ALA A 397 -7.42 16.07 -13.53
C ALA A 397 -8.69 16.49 -12.77
N GLU A 398 -8.77 17.73 -12.26
CA GLU A 398 -10.00 18.30 -11.70
C GLU A 398 -11.16 18.28 -12.70
N GLU A 399 -10.90 18.58 -13.98
CA GLU A 399 -11.91 18.47 -15.05
C GLU A 399 -12.42 17.03 -15.23
N LEU A 400 -11.62 16.02 -14.86
CA LEU A 400 -11.93 14.59 -14.86
C LEU A 400 -12.50 14.09 -13.51
N GLY A 401 -12.85 15.00 -12.60
CA GLY A 401 -13.47 14.67 -11.32
C GLY A 401 -12.50 14.33 -10.19
N VAL A 402 -11.19 14.56 -10.36
CA VAL A 402 -10.27 14.64 -9.22
C VAL A 402 -10.69 15.80 -8.31
N SER A 403 -10.54 15.64 -7.00
CA SER A 403 -11.07 16.62 -6.03
C SER A 403 -10.10 17.00 -4.93
N ALA A 404 -9.93 18.31 -4.72
CA ALA A 404 -9.23 18.88 -3.58
C ALA A 404 -10.05 18.95 -2.27
N GLU A 405 -11.25 18.35 -2.23
CA GLU A 405 -12.06 18.28 -1.01
C GLU A 405 -11.56 17.16 -0.08
N PRO A 406 -11.08 17.46 1.15
CA PRO A 406 -10.60 16.45 2.07
C PRO A 406 -11.74 15.64 2.70
N GLU A 407 -11.53 14.34 2.86
CA GLU A 407 -12.28 13.55 3.84
C GLU A 407 -11.67 13.75 5.22
N MET A 408 -12.50 13.84 6.25
CA MET A 408 -12.04 14.23 7.59
C MET A 408 -12.61 13.36 8.69
N VAL A 409 -11.71 12.85 9.53
CA VAL A 409 -12.04 12.08 10.75
C VAL A 409 -11.64 12.91 11.96
N THR A 410 -12.53 13.01 12.96
CA THR A 410 -12.20 13.68 14.24
C THR A 410 -12.39 12.70 15.38
N ARG A 411 -11.38 12.58 16.24
CA ARG A 411 -11.33 11.58 17.31
C ARG A 411 -10.66 12.13 18.57
N GLU A 412 -11.18 11.78 19.74
CA GLU A 412 -10.48 11.98 21.01
C GLU A 412 -9.48 10.84 21.26
N LEU A 413 -8.28 11.19 21.72
CA LEU A 413 -7.22 10.27 22.08
C LEU A 413 -7.49 9.72 23.49
N GLY A 414 -7.44 8.39 23.61
CA GLY A 414 -7.54 7.70 24.89
C GLY A 414 -6.17 7.30 25.44
N THR A 415 -6.13 6.87 26.70
CA THR A 415 -4.90 6.32 27.33
C THR A 415 -4.42 5.01 26.68
N ASP A 416 -5.28 4.34 25.92
CA ASP A 416 -4.94 3.14 25.14
C ASP A 416 -4.29 3.47 23.77
N ASP A 417 -4.33 4.72 23.33
CA ASP A 417 -3.77 5.16 22.04
C ASP A 417 -2.26 5.41 22.20
N LYS A 418 -1.42 4.75 21.39
CA LYS A 418 0.05 4.65 21.62
C LYS A 418 0.93 5.17 20.50
N ILE A 419 0.55 4.97 19.24
CA ILE A 419 1.38 5.35 18.09
C ILE A 419 0.48 5.99 17.03
N ILE A 420 0.84 7.15 16.51
CA ILE A 420 0.25 7.73 15.29
C ILE A 420 1.32 7.80 14.22
N VAL A 421 0.98 7.37 13.00
CA VAL A 421 1.80 7.49 11.80
C VAL A 421 1.03 8.30 10.76
N LEU A 422 1.70 9.26 10.12
CA LEU A 422 1.31 9.85 8.84
C LEU A 422 2.41 9.51 7.84
N ALA A 423 2.09 8.96 6.67
CA ALA A 423 3.09 8.68 5.63
C ALA A 423 2.52 8.70 4.21
N SER A 424 3.39 8.89 3.22
CA SER A 424 3.08 8.78 1.79
C SER A 424 2.78 7.33 1.38
N ASP A 425 2.19 7.16 0.19
CA ASP A 425 1.94 5.86 -0.42
C ASP A 425 3.25 5.07 -0.66
N GLY A 426 4.39 5.76 -0.80
CA GLY A 426 5.74 5.19 -0.75
C GLY A 426 6.02 4.28 0.46
N VAL A 427 5.27 4.39 1.56
CA VAL A 427 5.23 3.39 2.66
C VAL A 427 4.15 2.33 2.44
N PHE A 428 2.96 2.75 2.05
CA PHE A 428 1.74 1.95 2.07
C PHE A 428 1.47 1.11 0.81
N GLU A 429 2.30 1.24 -0.24
CA GLU A 429 2.28 0.41 -1.44
C GLU A 429 2.57 -1.07 -1.10
N PHE A 430 3.51 -1.32 -0.18
CA PHE A 430 3.95 -2.66 0.22
C PHE A 430 3.66 -3.00 1.69
N LEU A 431 3.58 -2.01 2.59
CA LEU A 431 3.35 -2.23 4.02
C LEU A 431 1.90 -2.01 4.42
N THR A 432 1.30 -3.02 5.07
CA THR A 432 -0.06 -2.88 5.60
C THR A 432 -0.07 -1.95 6.81
N ASN A 433 -1.23 -1.34 7.11
CA ASN A 433 -1.40 -0.51 8.29
C ASN A 433 -1.03 -1.26 9.60
N GLN A 434 -1.27 -2.59 9.67
CA GLN A 434 -0.85 -3.40 10.81
C GLN A 434 0.66 -3.64 10.81
N SER A 435 1.27 -3.96 9.67
CA SER A 435 2.72 -4.11 9.51
C SER A 435 3.49 -2.87 9.97
N VAL A 436 3.03 -1.67 9.57
CA VAL A 436 3.66 -0.40 9.97
C VAL A 436 3.60 -0.21 11.50
N ILE A 437 2.45 -0.48 12.13
CA ILE A 437 2.31 -0.38 13.60
C ILE A 437 3.12 -1.47 14.32
N ASP A 438 3.19 -2.69 13.78
CA ASP A 438 3.97 -3.79 14.35
C ASP A 438 5.48 -3.53 14.25
N ILE A 439 5.96 -2.91 13.16
CA ILE A 439 7.35 -2.44 13.05
C ILE A 439 7.61 -1.33 14.07
N CYS A 440 6.76 -0.29 14.12
CA CYS A 440 6.92 0.80 15.09
C CYS A 440 6.96 0.30 16.54
N ALA A 441 6.11 -0.67 16.88
CA ALA A 441 6.01 -1.23 18.23
C ALA A 441 7.24 -2.04 18.69
N LYS A 442 8.17 -2.40 17.79
CA LYS A 442 9.46 -3.03 18.15
C LYS A 442 10.43 -2.03 18.79
N PHE A 443 10.28 -0.74 18.52
CA PHE A 443 11.22 0.30 18.94
C PHE A 443 10.67 1.13 20.11
N SER A 444 11.56 1.54 21.02
CA SER A 444 11.22 2.51 22.07
C SER A 444 11.32 3.96 21.59
N ASP A 445 11.97 4.21 20.45
CA ASP A 445 12.28 5.53 19.92
C ASP A 445 11.65 5.76 18.53
N PRO A 446 10.90 6.86 18.31
CA PRO A 446 10.27 7.16 17.02
C PRO A 446 11.23 7.30 15.83
N LEU A 447 12.48 7.76 16.02
CA LEU A 447 13.42 7.92 14.91
C LEU A 447 13.91 6.56 14.40
N GLU A 448 14.21 5.62 15.29
CA GLU A 448 14.52 4.24 14.92
C GLU A 448 13.31 3.54 14.29
N ALA A 449 12.09 3.82 14.76
CA ALA A 449 10.86 3.34 14.11
C ALA A 449 10.69 3.89 12.69
N CYS A 450 10.92 5.19 12.46
CA CYS A 450 10.94 5.78 11.12
C CYS A 450 11.98 5.12 10.21
N ARG A 451 13.22 4.95 10.70
CA ARG A 451 14.30 4.29 9.96
C ARG A 451 13.91 2.88 9.54
N ALA A 452 13.34 2.08 10.44
CA ALA A 452 12.94 0.72 10.16
C ALA A 452 11.80 0.63 9.13
N VAL A 453 10.74 1.46 9.26
CA VAL A 453 9.61 1.45 8.32
C VAL A 453 10.03 1.93 6.92
N VAL A 454 10.84 2.99 6.85
CA VAL A 454 11.28 3.55 5.56
C VAL A 454 12.29 2.62 4.87
N ALA A 455 13.24 2.03 5.61
CA ALA A 455 14.17 1.04 5.06
C ALA A 455 13.43 -0.20 4.54
N GLU A 456 12.53 -0.78 5.33
CA GLU A 456 11.71 -1.93 4.91
C GLU A 456 10.89 -1.61 3.65
N SER A 457 10.24 -0.44 3.58
CA SER A 457 9.49 -0.07 2.38
C SER A 457 10.41 0.11 1.17
N TYR A 458 11.56 0.77 1.32
CA TYR A 458 12.54 0.96 0.25
C TYR A 458 13.13 -0.37 -0.25
N GLU A 459 13.39 -1.33 0.65
CA GLU A 459 13.77 -2.70 0.30
C GLU A 459 12.68 -3.40 -0.53
N LEU A 460 11.41 -3.24 -0.15
CA LEU A 460 10.28 -3.82 -0.89
C LEU A 460 10.09 -3.15 -2.26
N TRP A 461 10.28 -1.83 -2.39
CA TRP A 461 10.34 -1.16 -3.69
C TRP A 461 11.47 -1.74 -4.57
N LEU A 462 12.70 -1.85 -4.03
CA LEU A 462 13.84 -2.47 -4.74
C LEU A 462 13.61 -3.95 -5.07
N GLN A 463 12.79 -4.66 -4.29
CA GLN A 463 12.41 -6.04 -4.55
C GLN A 463 11.38 -6.14 -5.67
N TYR A 464 10.31 -5.35 -5.64
CA TYR A 464 9.14 -5.55 -6.50
C TYR A 464 9.08 -4.67 -7.75
N GLU A 465 9.74 -3.50 -7.75
CA GLU A 465 9.71 -2.51 -8.83
C GLU A 465 11.10 -2.17 -9.37
N LEU A 466 11.16 -1.52 -10.55
CA LEU A 466 12.41 -1.11 -11.20
C LEU A 466 12.94 0.25 -10.69
N ARG A 467 12.05 1.02 -10.08
CA ARG A 467 12.29 2.31 -9.45
C ARG A 467 11.77 2.24 -8.02
N THR A 468 12.29 3.07 -7.14
CA THR A 468 11.68 3.31 -5.82
C THR A 468 11.02 4.68 -5.82
N ASP A 469 9.86 4.79 -5.18
CA ASP A 469 9.22 6.08 -5.01
C ASP A 469 9.89 6.92 -3.91
N ASP A 470 9.47 8.18 -3.79
CA ASP A 470 9.78 9.00 -2.63
C ASP A 470 9.01 8.46 -1.40
N ILE A 471 9.64 8.41 -0.22
CA ILE A 471 9.10 7.75 0.98
C ILE A 471 9.20 8.66 2.20
N THR A 472 8.08 9.18 2.67
CA THR A 472 8.04 10.13 3.80
C THR A 472 7.11 9.68 4.90
N MET A 473 7.59 9.76 6.14
CA MET A 473 6.89 9.32 7.33
C MET A 473 7.11 10.30 8.50
N ILE A 474 6.03 10.63 9.20
CA ILE A 474 6.04 11.18 10.56
C ILE A 474 5.56 10.09 11.51
N CYS A 475 6.38 9.74 12.51
CA CYS A 475 6.01 8.80 13.57
C CYS A 475 5.90 9.53 14.92
N MET A 476 4.79 9.31 15.63
CA MET A 476 4.49 9.93 16.92
C MET A 476 4.12 8.85 17.94
N PHE A 477 4.90 8.72 19.00
CA PHE A 477 4.59 7.91 20.18
C PHE A 477 3.88 8.77 21.22
N ILE A 478 2.75 8.28 21.72
CA ILE A 478 1.94 8.92 22.74
C ILE A 478 2.36 8.33 24.09
N ASP A 479 3.16 9.09 24.84
CA ASP A 479 3.67 8.65 26.15
C ASP A 479 2.58 8.80 27.24
N GLU A 480 1.80 9.88 27.19
CA GLU A 480 0.79 10.20 28.21
C GLU A 480 -0.41 10.94 27.61
N VAL A 481 -1.61 10.63 28.12
CA VAL A 481 -2.87 11.32 27.81
C VAL A 481 -3.59 11.59 29.12
N ASP A 482 -3.68 12.85 29.53
CA ASP A 482 -4.44 13.25 30.72
C ASP A 482 -5.94 13.22 30.43
N SER A 483 -6.58 12.09 30.77
CA SER A 483 -8.03 11.91 30.71
C SER A 483 -8.82 12.88 31.60
N GLY A 484 -8.18 13.49 32.61
CA GLY A 484 -8.77 14.51 33.47
C GLY A 484 -9.09 15.80 32.72
N VAL A 485 -8.35 16.12 31.65
CA VAL A 485 -8.64 17.28 30.79
C VAL A 485 -10.00 17.13 30.09
N SER A 486 -10.26 15.99 29.43
CA SER A 486 -11.56 15.76 28.77
C SER A 486 -12.72 15.75 29.79
N ALA A 487 -12.52 15.11 30.95
CA ALA A 487 -13.52 15.07 32.02
C ALA A 487 -13.81 16.47 32.65
N ALA A 488 -12.80 17.32 32.81
CA ALA A 488 -12.98 18.69 33.33
C ALA A 488 -13.82 19.55 32.38
N TYR A 489 -13.66 19.38 31.05
CA TYR A 489 -14.48 20.06 30.05
C TYR A 489 -15.88 19.46 29.88
N GLN A 490 -16.10 18.18 30.18
CA GLN A 490 -17.43 17.57 30.28
C GLN A 490 -18.20 18.04 31.54
N GLY A 491 -17.50 18.38 32.63
CA GLY A 491 -18.09 18.90 33.86
C GLY A 491 -18.32 20.42 33.88
N MET A 492 -17.58 21.19 33.08
CA MET A 492 -17.87 22.61 32.86
C MET A 492 -19.13 22.78 32.02
N SER A 493 -19.95 23.80 32.32
CA SER A 493 -21.05 24.21 31.44
C SER A 493 -20.52 24.94 30.20
N THR A 494 -19.76 24.22 29.36
CA THR A 494 -19.61 24.60 27.97
C THR A 494 -20.99 24.46 27.33
N ARG A 495 -21.65 25.59 27.04
CA ARG A 495 -22.74 25.56 26.07
C ARG A 495 -22.10 25.16 24.74
N VAL A 496 -22.25 23.89 24.36
CA VAL A 496 -22.21 23.50 22.96
C VAL A 496 -23.34 24.27 22.30
N LEU A 497 -23.00 25.39 21.66
CA LEU A 497 -23.97 26.32 21.08
C LEU A 497 -24.51 25.71 19.79
N ASP A 498 -25.47 24.80 19.92
CA ASP A 498 -26.25 24.26 18.82
C ASP A 498 -27.12 25.38 18.21
N VAL A 499 -26.53 26.11 17.27
CA VAL A 499 -27.18 27.15 16.48
C VAL A 499 -27.19 26.68 15.03
N ARG A 500 -28.30 26.01 14.67
CA ARG A 500 -28.69 25.59 13.31
C ARG A 500 -27.90 26.26 12.19
N ALA A 501 -26.90 25.54 11.68
CA ALA A 501 -26.24 25.90 10.43
C ALA A 501 -27.27 25.89 9.28
N PRO A 502 -27.13 26.78 8.27
CA PRO A 502 -27.98 26.72 7.08
C PRO A 502 -27.73 25.41 6.32
N SER A 503 -28.80 24.64 6.15
CA SER A 503 -28.89 23.35 5.46
C SER A 503 -27.96 23.21 4.23
N MET A 504 -26.90 22.40 4.36
CA MET A 504 -26.48 21.55 3.24
C MET A 504 -27.41 20.33 3.18
N ALA A 505 -27.66 19.81 1.98
CA ALA A 505 -28.79 18.91 1.72
C ALA A 505 -28.72 17.62 2.54
N LYS A 506 -29.74 17.37 3.36
CA LYS A 506 -29.93 16.09 4.06
C LYS A 506 -30.47 15.03 3.08
N VAL A 507 -29.79 13.89 3.00
CA VAL A 507 -30.45 12.59 2.82
C VAL A 507 -30.58 11.98 4.21
N SER A 508 -31.78 11.54 4.59
CA SER A 508 -32.08 11.21 5.99
C SER A 508 -32.87 9.91 6.17
N VAL A 509 -32.23 8.93 6.81
CA VAL A 509 -32.82 7.91 7.71
C VAL A 509 -31.69 7.51 8.68
N GLY A 510 -31.82 7.44 10.01
CA GLY A 510 -32.94 7.78 10.89
C GLY A 510 -32.81 7.02 12.22
N GLY A 511 -32.53 7.71 13.34
CA GLY A 511 -32.42 7.12 14.67
C GLY A 511 -31.74 8.05 15.68
N ASP A 512 -32.43 8.39 16.77
CA ASP A 512 -31.88 9.19 17.88
C ASP A 512 -31.13 8.28 18.88
N GLY A 513 -29.90 8.65 19.29
CA GLY A 513 -29.22 8.02 20.42
C GLY A 513 -27.69 8.15 20.44
N ASP A 514 -27.19 8.86 21.45
CA ASP A 514 -25.80 8.89 21.97
C ASP A 514 -24.67 9.43 21.05
N ASP A 515 -24.18 10.65 21.37
CA ASP A 515 -23.09 11.34 20.67
C ASP A 515 -21.69 10.82 21.07
N THR A 516 -21.49 9.50 21.10
CA THR A 516 -20.16 8.90 21.30
C THR A 516 -19.79 7.93 20.18
N VAL A 517 -18.50 7.96 19.81
CA VAL A 517 -17.87 7.24 18.69
C VAL A 517 -18.48 7.49 17.31
N ASP A 518 -18.05 8.58 16.68
CA ASP A 518 -17.97 8.70 15.21
C ASP A 518 -17.40 7.37 14.67
N ALA A 519 -18.17 6.68 13.81
CA ALA A 519 -17.85 5.31 13.44
C ALA A 519 -16.41 5.21 12.93
N MET A 520 -15.62 4.28 13.50
CA MET A 520 -14.27 3.98 13.00
C MET A 520 -14.34 3.84 11.47
N VAL A 521 -13.40 4.48 10.75
CA VAL A 521 -13.23 4.21 9.32
C VAL A 521 -13.18 2.69 9.17
N PRO A 522 -14.16 2.07 8.49
CA PRO A 522 -14.18 0.62 8.43
C PRO A 522 -12.90 0.16 7.73
N ALA A 523 -12.34 -0.97 8.15
CA ALA A 523 -11.18 -1.57 7.46
C ALA A 523 -11.47 -1.94 5.99
N VAL A 524 -12.76 -1.89 5.62
CA VAL A 524 -13.30 -1.92 4.26
C VAL A 524 -12.85 -0.68 3.48
N GLY A 525 -11.91 -0.88 2.54
CA GLY A 525 -11.58 0.11 1.52
C GLY A 525 -10.25 0.86 1.68
N GLN A 526 -9.22 0.25 2.29
CA GLN A 526 -7.82 0.57 1.92
C GLN A 526 -7.48 -0.14 0.60
N ARG A 527 -6.44 0.30 -0.12
CA ARG A 527 -5.86 -0.44 -1.26
C ARG A 527 -5.11 -1.67 -0.73
N PRO A 528 -5.23 -2.86 -1.36
CA PRO A 528 -4.36 -3.99 -1.06
C PRO A 528 -2.89 -3.61 -1.29
N VAL A 529 -2.00 -4.11 -0.45
CA VAL A 529 -0.56 -3.97 -0.66
C VAL A 529 -0.10 -4.88 -1.80
N ARG A 530 0.92 -4.47 -2.55
CA ARG A 530 1.54 -5.31 -3.56
C ARG A 530 2.43 -6.39 -2.92
N HIS A 531 2.41 -7.59 -3.51
CA HIS A 531 3.21 -8.74 -3.06
C HIS A 531 3.95 -9.47 -4.20
N HIS A 532 3.84 -8.97 -5.43
CA HIS A 532 4.43 -9.55 -6.64
C HIS A 532 5.30 -8.55 -7.37
N VAL A 533 6.28 -9.08 -8.09
CA VAL A 533 7.18 -8.31 -8.97
C VAL A 533 6.37 -7.78 -10.15
N SER A 534 6.52 -6.49 -10.48
CA SER A 534 5.75 -5.88 -11.55
C SER A 534 5.96 -6.56 -12.91
N LYS A 535 4.97 -6.46 -13.80
CA LYS A 535 5.04 -7.02 -15.17
C LYS A 535 6.25 -6.47 -15.93
N GLU A 536 6.57 -5.18 -15.75
CA GLU A 536 7.74 -4.56 -16.36
C GLU A 536 9.06 -5.16 -15.84
N LYS A 537 9.21 -5.27 -14.51
CA LYS A 537 10.39 -5.90 -13.90
C LYS A 537 10.54 -7.37 -14.30
N THR A 538 9.43 -8.10 -14.34
CA THR A 538 9.39 -9.50 -14.83
C THR A 538 9.87 -9.59 -16.27
N LYS A 539 9.42 -8.68 -17.15
CA LYS A 539 9.83 -8.59 -18.55
C LYS A 539 11.31 -8.25 -18.70
N GLN A 540 11.86 -7.35 -17.87
CA GLN A 540 13.31 -7.08 -17.86
C GLN A 540 14.13 -8.29 -17.37
N LEU A 541 13.73 -8.93 -16.28
CA LEU A 541 14.37 -10.15 -15.77
C LEU A 541 14.35 -11.28 -16.81
N GLU A 542 13.25 -11.45 -17.54
CA GLU A 542 13.16 -12.37 -18.67
C GLU A 542 14.10 -12.01 -19.82
N GLN A 543 14.20 -10.73 -20.20
CA GLN A 543 15.11 -10.28 -21.27
C GLN A 543 16.57 -10.52 -20.87
N MET A 544 16.95 -10.17 -19.64
CA MET A 544 18.29 -10.41 -19.08
C MET A 544 18.63 -11.91 -19.06
N LYS A 545 17.67 -12.75 -18.63
CA LYS A 545 17.78 -14.21 -18.64
C LYS A 545 17.94 -14.77 -20.05
N ARG A 546 17.15 -14.30 -21.03
CA ARG A 546 17.27 -14.69 -22.45
C ARG A 546 18.60 -14.24 -23.07
N ARG A 547 19.16 -13.12 -22.63
CA ARG A 547 20.49 -12.63 -23.05
C ARG A 547 21.60 -13.57 -22.55
N MET A 548 21.58 -13.92 -21.26
CA MET A 548 22.59 -14.84 -20.71
C MET A 548 22.48 -16.28 -21.21
N ILE A 549 21.26 -16.78 -21.48
CA ILE A 549 21.06 -18.09 -22.12
C ILE A 549 21.65 -18.13 -23.54
N LYS A 550 21.78 -16.99 -24.23
CA LYS A 550 22.50 -16.90 -25.52
C LYS A 550 24.02 -16.83 -25.38
N GLU A 551 24.54 -16.52 -24.19
CA GLU A 551 25.96 -16.32 -23.92
C GLU A 551 26.60 -17.52 -23.18
N ARG A 552 25.81 -18.50 -22.75
CA ARG A 552 26.27 -19.79 -22.20
C ARG A 552 25.81 -20.98 -23.05
N ASP A 553 26.69 -21.97 -23.18
CA ASP A 553 26.37 -23.24 -23.83
C ASP A 553 25.38 -24.06 -22.96
N MET A 554 24.60 -24.92 -23.62
CA MET A 554 23.41 -25.58 -23.05
C MET A 554 23.76 -26.73 -22.11
N SER A 555 24.11 -26.41 -20.86
CA SER A 555 24.06 -27.38 -19.75
C SER A 555 23.90 -26.70 -18.39
N ASP A 556 22.65 -26.56 -17.93
CA ASP A 556 22.34 -26.58 -16.50
C ASP A 556 20.93 -27.17 -16.29
N VAL A 557 20.95 -28.49 -16.08
CA VAL A 557 20.08 -29.35 -15.25
C VAL A 557 18.56 -29.11 -15.26
N ALA A 558 17.80 -30.18 -15.53
CA ALA A 558 16.39 -30.28 -15.17
C ALA A 558 16.20 -30.18 -13.64
N ASP A 559 14.99 -29.84 -13.18
CA ASP A 559 14.60 -29.94 -11.75
C ASP A 559 14.50 -31.44 -11.33
N GLU A 560 15.63 -32.17 -11.31
CA GLU A 560 15.75 -33.49 -10.69
C GLU A 560 15.95 -33.36 -9.16
N ASP A 561 15.53 -34.38 -8.40
CA ASP A 561 15.42 -34.37 -6.94
C ASP A 561 16.73 -34.00 -6.20
N PHE A 562 16.91 -32.70 -5.91
CA PHE A 562 18.03 -32.22 -5.08
C PHE A 562 17.85 -32.66 -3.62
N ASP A 563 18.68 -33.60 -3.18
CA ASP A 563 18.68 -34.11 -1.81
C ASP A 563 19.19 -33.06 -0.80
N LEU A 564 18.24 -32.40 -0.14
CA LEU A 564 18.50 -31.39 0.89
C LEU A 564 19.27 -31.93 2.10
N THR A 565 19.33 -33.24 2.34
CA THR A 565 20.10 -33.78 3.48
C THR A 565 21.60 -33.55 3.32
N GLN A 566 22.09 -33.33 2.09
CA GLN A 566 23.48 -32.96 1.81
C GLN A 566 23.86 -31.57 2.34
N LEU A 567 22.86 -30.71 2.61
CA LEU A 567 23.05 -29.38 3.19
C LEU A 567 22.87 -29.38 4.72
N TYR A 568 22.59 -30.53 5.34
CA TYR A 568 22.32 -30.59 6.78
C TYR A 568 23.60 -30.39 7.58
N THR A 569 23.55 -29.41 8.48
CA THR A 569 24.61 -29.02 9.38
C THR A 569 24.06 -28.98 10.80
N GLU A 570 24.82 -29.47 11.77
CA GLU A 570 24.46 -29.30 13.17
C GLU A 570 24.68 -27.84 13.58
N LYS A 571 23.79 -27.31 14.43
CA LYS A 571 23.82 -25.95 14.95
C LYS A 571 23.79 -25.97 16.47
N THR A 572 24.61 -25.14 17.08
CA THR A 572 24.54 -24.82 18.50
C THR A 572 23.23 -24.11 18.84
N GLU A 573 22.83 -24.13 20.12
CA GLU A 573 21.62 -23.43 20.55
C GLU A 573 21.72 -21.90 20.36
N ASP A 574 22.93 -21.33 20.45
CA ASP A 574 23.19 -19.91 20.21
C ASP A 574 23.03 -19.54 18.72
N GLU A 575 23.52 -20.39 17.80
CA GLU A 575 23.28 -20.20 16.37
C GLU A 575 21.80 -20.40 16.01
N LYS A 576 21.13 -21.40 16.58
CA LYS A 576 19.68 -21.56 16.42
C LYS A 576 18.92 -20.34 16.93
N ALA A 577 19.37 -19.70 18.00
CA ALA A 577 18.78 -18.47 18.53
C ALA A 577 18.96 -17.28 17.56
N SER A 578 20.19 -17.05 17.06
CA SER A 578 20.46 -16.02 16.02
C SER A 578 19.65 -16.28 14.75
N ILE A 579 19.67 -17.49 14.20
CA ILE A 579 18.86 -17.87 13.04
C ILE A 579 17.35 -17.69 13.34
N SER A 580 16.90 -18.08 14.54
CA SER A 580 15.51 -17.91 15.00
C SER A 580 15.06 -16.45 14.97
N GLU A 581 15.95 -15.54 15.30
CA GLU A 581 15.73 -14.09 15.32
C GLU A 581 15.76 -13.49 13.91
N ALA A 582 16.79 -13.82 13.14
CA ALA A 582 16.96 -13.42 11.73
C ALA A 582 15.75 -13.83 10.86
N ILE A 583 15.26 -15.07 11.02
CA ILE A 583 14.05 -15.57 10.34
C ILE A 583 12.79 -14.82 10.80
N ARG A 584 12.69 -14.43 12.08
CA ARG A 584 11.54 -13.66 12.60
C ARG A 584 11.53 -12.21 12.14
N ALA A 585 12.70 -11.64 11.88
CA ALA A 585 12.83 -10.28 11.36
C ALA A 585 12.36 -10.21 9.89
N SER A 586 12.79 -11.17 9.05
CA SER A 586 12.50 -11.18 7.62
C SER A 586 11.03 -11.50 7.29
N VAL A 587 10.39 -10.62 6.51
CA VAL A 587 8.97 -10.75 6.08
C VAL A 587 8.69 -12.08 5.37
N MET A 588 9.66 -12.55 4.59
CA MET A 588 9.63 -13.81 3.83
C MET A 588 9.29 -15.05 4.67
N PHE A 589 9.58 -15.03 5.98
CA PHE A 589 9.42 -16.20 6.85
C PHE A 589 8.44 -16.01 8.01
N GLN A 590 7.64 -14.93 8.01
CA GLN A 590 6.68 -14.63 9.10
C GLN A 590 5.65 -15.74 9.38
N ASN A 591 5.37 -16.60 8.39
CA ASN A 591 4.41 -17.71 8.48
C ASN A 591 5.05 -19.11 8.39
N VAL A 592 6.34 -19.24 8.74
CA VAL A 592 7.05 -20.53 8.77
C VAL A 592 6.53 -21.42 9.89
N THR A 593 6.17 -22.66 9.56
CA THR A 593 5.75 -23.69 10.55
C THR A 593 6.94 -24.21 11.35
N ASP A 594 6.72 -24.78 12.54
CA ASP A 594 7.80 -25.35 13.36
C ASP A 594 8.64 -26.40 12.61
N ALA A 595 8.00 -27.22 11.76
CA ALA A 595 8.69 -28.22 10.94
C ALA A 595 9.58 -27.59 9.85
N GLN A 596 9.10 -26.52 9.20
CA GLN A 596 9.89 -25.74 8.25
C GLN A 596 11.02 -24.98 8.97
N ARG A 597 10.80 -24.49 10.19
CA ARG A 597 11.80 -23.81 11.01
C ARG A 597 12.96 -24.75 11.36
N GLU A 598 12.64 -25.96 11.80
CA GLU A 598 13.60 -27.05 12.01
C GLU A 598 14.31 -27.48 10.73
N MET A 599 13.67 -27.36 9.57
CA MET A 599 14.35 -27.54 8.28
C MET A 599 15.38 -26.42 8.06
N ILE A 600 14.99 -25.15 8.18
CA ILE A 600 15.86 -23.99 7.95
C ILE A 600 17.08 -24.02 8.89
N PHE A 601 16.91 -24.35 10.17
CA PHE A 601 18.03 -24.50 11.11
C PHE A 601 19.09 -25.50 10.63
N LYS A 602 18.69 -26.58 9.95
CA LYS A 602 19.62 -27.61 9.45
C LYS A 602 20.33 -27.18 8.17
N VAL A 603 19.67 -26.44 7.29
CA VAL A 603 20.18 -26.09 5.94
C VAL A 603 20.83 -24.70 5.86
N MET A 604 20.72 -23.86 6.89
CA MET A 604 21.39 -22.57 6.92
C MET A 604 22.89 -22.70 7.17
N GLU A 605 23.67 -21.95 6.41
CA GLU A 605 25.14 -21.93 6.47
C GLU A 605 25.61 -20.56 6.96
N ALA A 606 26.55 -20.53 7.91
CA ALA A 606 27.21 -19.29 8.32
C ALA A 606 28.29 -18.95 7.28
N ILE A 607 28.27 -17.72 6.77
CA ILE A 607 29.30 -17.19 5.88
C ILE A 607 29.91 -15.97 6.54
N ASP A 608 31.16 -16.11 6.99
CA ASP A 608 31.99 -14.99 7.43
C ASP A 608 32.50 -14.22 6.21
N VAL A 609 32.41 -12.90 6.25
CA VAL A 609 32.92 -12.00 5.21
C VAL A 609 33.94 -11.04 5.79
N LYS A 610 34.89 -10.63 4.95
CA LYS A 610 35.85 -9.56 5.21
C LYS A 610 35.47 -8.29 4.48
N LYS A 611 35.95 -7.16 4.99
CA LYS A 611 35.82 -5.88 4.27
C LYS A 611 36.35 -6.03 2.83
N SER A 612 35.56 -5.54 1.88
CA SER A 612 35.72 -5.60 0.43
C SER A 612 35.47 -6.97 -0.21
N ASP A 613 34.95 -7.96 0.53
CA ASP A 613 34.50 -9.22 -0.07
C ASP A 613 33.21 -9.04 -0.87
N TRP A 614 33.13 -9.77 -1.98
CA TRP A 614 31.95 -9.87 -2.82
C TRP A 614 31.00 -10.95 -2.30
N VAL A 615 29.78 -10.56 -1.94
CA VAL A 615 28.71 -11.49 -1.54
C VAL A 615 27.83 -11.86 -2.74
N ILE A 616 27.53 -10.87 -3.58
CA ILE A 616 26.76 -11.00 -4.80
C ILE A 616 27.42 -10.14 -5.88
N ARG A 617 27.45 -10.61 -7.12
CA ARG A 617 27.84 -9.81 -8.29
C ARG A 617 26.65 -9.69 -9.23
N GLN A 618 26.31 -8.49 -9.67
CA GLN A 618 25.24 -8.26 -10.64
C GLN A 618 25.46 -9.12 -11.90
N GLY A 619 24.36 -9.65 -12.42
CA GLY A 619 24.36 -10.57 -13.55
C GLY A 619 24.89 -11.98 -13.27
N SER A 620 25.40 -12.30 -12.08
CA SER A 620 25.71 -13.70 -11.74
C SER A 620 24.42 -14.51 -11.58
N VAL A 621 24.50 -15.83 -11.71
CA VAL A 621 23.38 -16.73 -11.39
C VAL A 621 23.30 -16.84 -9.86
N GLY A 622 22.10 -16.62 -9.30
CA GLY A 622 21.88 -16.71 -7.86
C GLY A 622 21.40 -18.08 -7.39
N ASP A 623 22.15 -18.67 -6.46
CA ASP A 623 21.89 -19.99 -5.83
C ASP A 623 21.58 -19.89 -4.32
N ARG A 624 21.82 -18.73 -3.69
CA ARG A 624 21.66 -18.50 -2.24
C ARG A 624 20.90 -17.21 -1.91
N PHE A 625 20.23 -17.21 -0.78
CA PHE A 625 19.60 -16.05 -0.14
C PHE A 625 20.32 -15.81 1.18
N TYR A 626 20.49 -14.55 1.57
CA TYR A 626 21.31 -14.16 2.70
C TYR A 626 20.50 -13.33 3.69
N ILE A 627 20.63 -13.61 4.98
CA ILE A 627 20.23 -12.69 6.06
C ILE A 627 21.49 -12.19 6.76
N VAL A 628 21.58 -10.89 7.00
CA VAL A 628 22.72 -10.30 7.72
C VAL A 628 22.59 -10.58 9.21
N ASP A 629 23.58 -11.25 9.80
CA ASP A 629 23.67 -11.41 11.24
C ASP A 629 24.38 -10.19 11.87
N HIS A 630 25.52 -9.77 11.29
CA HIS A 630 26.13 -8.46 11.60
C HIS A 630 27.06 -7.98 10.46
N GLY A 631 27.24 -6.65 10.39
CA GLY A 631 28.14 -5.99 9.43
C GLY A 631 27.42 -5.02 8.49
N LYS A 632 28.18 -4.30 7.66
CA LYS A 632 27.67 -3.36 6.66
C LYS A 632 27.95 -3.84 5.24
N PHE A 633 26.97 -3.74 4.34
CA PHE A 633 27.01 -4.26 2.98
C PHE A 633 26.41 -3.25 1.99
N GLU A 634 27.19 -2.79 1.02
CA GLU A 634 26.73 -1.88 -0.04
C GLU A 634 26.03 -2.65 -1.16
N VAL A 635 24.91 -2.10 -1.62
CA VAL A 635 24.18 -2.54 -2.82
C VAL A 635 24.57 -1.64 -3.99
N ARG A 636 25.11 -2.23 -5.06
CA ARG A 636 25.59 -1.51 -6.25
C ARG A 636 24.88 -1.98 -7.50
N ILE A 637 24.43 -1.04 -8.34
CA ILE A 637 23.82 -1.30 -9.65
C ILE A 637 24.67 -0.64 -10.75
N VAL A 638 25.21 -1.49 -11.62
CA VAL A 638 25.98 -1.15 -12.81
C VAL A 638 25.01 -0.91 -13.99
N PRO A 639 25.14 0.21 -14.74
CA PRO A 639 24.34 0.49 -15.93
C PRO A 639 24.48 -0.57 -17.04
N GLU A 640 23.50 -0.65 -17.94
CA GLU A 640 23.49 -1.68 -18.98
C GLU A 640 24.57 -1.44 -20.04
N GLY A 641 25.58 -2.33 -20.06
CA GLY A 641 26.69 -2.30 -21.01
C GLY A 641 28.06 -2.13 -20.35
N GLU A 642 28.11 -1.79 -19.06
CA GLU A 642 29.33 -1.71 -18.28
C GLU A 642 29.60 -2.99 -17.48
N GLU A 643 30.88 -3.24 -17.16
CA GLU A 643 31.30 -4.34 -16.29
C GLU A 643 32.04 -3.80 -15.06
N ASP A 644 31.49 -4.02 -13.86
CA ASP A 644 32.24 -3.81 -12.62
C ASP A 644 33.27 -4.94 -12.44
N LYS A 645 34.55 -4.56 -12.39
CA LYS A 645 35.70 -5.47 -12.40
C LYS A 645 36.41 -5.58 -11.05
N ASP A 646 36.22 -4.62 -10.15
CA ASP A 646 36.95 -4.53 -8.89
C ASP A 646 36.07 -4.24 -7.65
N GLY A 647 34.78 -3.96 -7.84
CA GLY A 647 33.83 -3.70 -6.77
C GLY A 647 33.70 -2.22 -6.44
N SER A 648 34.33 -1.35 -7.23
CA SER A 648 34.17 0.10 -7.15
C SER A 648 33.18 0.67 -8.18
N GLY A 649 32.81 -0.13 -9.19
CA GLY A 649 31.84 0.26 -10.22
C GLY A 649 30.38 0.26 -9.74
N GLY A 650 29.52 0.84 -10.57
CA GLY A 650 28.08 0.91 -10.36
C GLY A 650 27.63 1.90 -9.26
N ASN A 651 26.45 2.48 -9.46
CA ASN A 651 25.80 3.35 -8.48
C ASN A 651 25.55 2.56 -7.20
N VAL A 652 26.05 3.04 -6.05
CA VAL A 652 25.57 2.53 -4.77
C VAL A 652 24.13 3.03 -4.58
N VAL A 653 23.18 2.12 -4.37
CA VAL A 653 21.73 2.44 -4.28
C VAL A 653 21.14 2.22 -2.89
N HIS A 654 21.80 1.40 -2.07
CA HIS A 654 21.36 1.06 -0.71
C HIS A 654 22.54 0.51 0.12
N VAL A 655 22.41 0.49 1.44
CA VAL A 655 23.40 -0.12 2.36
C VAL A 655 22.67 -0.90 3.44
N TYR A 656 22.83 -2.23 3.45
CA TYR A 656 22.33 -3.08 4.51
C TYR A 656 23.25 -3.03 5.73
N GLU A 657 22.69 -2.84 6.92
CA GLU A 657 23.42 -2.85 8.19
C GLU A 657 22.78 -3.80 9.19
N GLY A 658 23.45 -4.94 9.44
CA GLY A 658 23.02 -5.91 10.44
C GLY A 658 23.69 -5.70 11.79
N SER A 659 22.95 -5.96 12.87
CA SER A 659 23.40 -5.75 14.25
C SER A 659 22.58 -6.58 15.24
N ARG A 660 23.23 -7.60 15.84
CA ARG A 660 22.67 -8.42 16.94
C ARG A 660 22.15 -7.58 18.10
N ASP A 661 22.89 -6.54 18.52
CA ASP A 661 22.52 -5.69 19.65
C ASP A 661 21.26 -4.83 19.41
N ARG A 662 20.94 -4.56 18.13
CA ARG A 662 19.74 -3.80 17.72
C ARG A 662 18.63 -4.70 17.18
N HIS A 663 18.80 -6.02 17.21
CA HIS A 663 17.88 -6.99 16.58
C HIS A 663 17.60 -6.68 15.09
N ALA A 664 18.61 -6.15 14.39
CA ALA A 664 18.52 -5.67 13.01
C ALA A 664 19.15 -6.70 12.06
N HIS A 665 18.31 -7.37 11.27
CA HIS A 665 18.68 -8.49 10.41
C HIS A 665 18.11 -8.33 8.99
N PRO A 666 18.58 -7.35 8.20
CA PRO A 666 18.17 -7.18 6.81
C PRO A 666 18.55 -8.40 5.97
N SER A 667 17.84 -8.63 4.86
CA SER A 667 18.04 -9.80 4.01
C SER A 667 18.03 -9.47 2.53
N PHE A 668 18.76 -10.24 1.72
CA PHE A 668 18.89 -9.98 0.29
C PHE A 668 19.15 -11.25 -0.55
N GLY A 669 18.78 -11.17 -1.83
CA GLY A 669 19.08 -12.18 -2.84
C GLY A 669 17.94 -13.16 -3.15
N GLU A 670 16.76 -12.94 -2.57
CA GLU A 670 15.49 -13.64 -2.80
C GLU A 670 15.05 -13.69 -4.27
N LEU A 671 15.15 -12.58 -5.01
CA LEU A 671 14.66 -12.48 -6.39
C LEU A 671 15.23 -13.53 -7.33
N ALA A 672 16.54 -13.77 -7.28
CA ALA A 672 17.20 -14.75 -8.14
C ALA A 672 16.69 -16.18 -7.88
N LEU A 673 16.35 -16.47 -6.61
CA LEU A 673 15.90 -17.79 -6.19
C LEU A 673 14.46 -18.08 -6.62
N MET A 674 13.59 -17.08 -6.54
CA MET A 674 12.19 -17.18 -6.96
C MET A 674 12.08 -17.36 -8.49
N TYR A 675 12.75 -16.51 -9.27
CA TYR A 675 12.47 -16.37 -10.72
C TYR A 675 13.45 -17.12 -11.65
N SER A 676 14.44 -17.84 -11.11
CA SER A 676 15.60 -18.35 -11.89
C SER A 676 16.24 -17.23 -12.71
N ALA A 677 16.46 -16.08 -12.08
CA ALA A 677 16.92 -14.86 -12.73
C ALA A 677 18.37 -14.52 -12.32
N PRO A 678 19.12 -13.78 -13.18
CA PRO A 678 20.40 -13.22 -12.77
C PRO A 678 20.24 -12.24 -11.60
N ARG A 679 21.31 -12.01 -10.85
CA ARG A 679 21.35 -11.04 -9.75
C ARG A 679 21.15 -9.62 -10.28
N ALA A 680 20.15 -8.90 -9.76
CA ALA A 680 19.83 -7.54 -10.20
C ALA A 680 20.85 -6.48 -9.73
N ALA A 681 21.57 -6.74 -8.64
CA ALA A 681 22.57 -5.85 -8.06
C ALA A 681 23.78 -6.65 -7.55
N SER A 682 24.90 -5.96 -7.36
CA SER A 682 26.08 -6.42 -6.63
C SER A 682 25.93 -6.11 -5.14
N ILE A 683 26.46 -6.97 -4.26
CA ILE A 683 26.51 -6.77 -2.81
C ILE A 683 27.96 -6.95 -2.35
N ILE A 684 28.51 -5.93 -1.68
CA ILE A 684 29.92 -5.88 -1.26
C ILE A 684 30.02 -5.50 0.22
N ALA A 685 30.80 -6.26 0.99
CA ALA A 685 31.00 -6.00 2.42
C ALA A 685 31.85 -4.74 2.65
N GLN A 686 31.36 -3.80 3.46
CA GLN A 686 32.09 -2.58 3.87
C GLN A 686 32.79 -2.73 5.23
N THR A 687 32.40 -3.73 6.01
CA THR A 687 33.08 -4.17 7.24
C THR A 687 33.26 -5.68 7.19
N ASP A 688 34.11 -6.21 8.07
CA ASP A 688 33.97 -7.61 8.48
C ASP A 688 32.55 -7.84 9.02
N GLY A 689 32.02 -9.04 8.82
CA GLY A 689 30.65 -9.39 9.20
C GLY A 689 30.33 -10.88 9.00
N GLN A 690 29.10 -11.26 9.29
CA GLN A 690 28.59 -12.61 9.13
C GLN A 690 27.18 -12.61 8.53
N LEU A 691 26.94 -13.58 7.64
CA LEU A 691 25.69 -13.80 6.93
C LEU A 691 25.17 -15.22 7.20
N TRP A 692 23.86 -15.36 7.28
CA TRP A 692 23.16 -16.64 7.21
C TRP A 692 22.70 -16.90 5.78
N ALA A 693 23.32 -17.87 5.11
CA ALA A 693 22.99 -18.26 3.74
C ALA A 693 22.03 -19.45 3.70
N LEU A 694 21.01 -19.37 2.84
CA LEU A 694 20.03 -20.41 2.57
C LEU A 694 20.05 -20.78 1.08
N HIS A 695 20.32 -22.05 0.76
CA HIS A 695 20.42 -22.52 -0.62
C HIS A 695 19.07 -22.54 -1.35
N ARG A 696 19.09 -22.34 -2.67
CA ARG A 696 17.93 -22.19 -3.56
C ARG A 696 16.89 -23.29 -3.41
N HIS A 697 17.32 -24.54 -3.35
CA HIS A 697 16.42 -25.68 -3.28
C HIS A 697 15.71 -25.75 -1.92
N ALA A 698 16.42 -25.42 -0.84
CA ALA A 698 15.82 -25.33 0.50
C ALA A 698 14.85 -24.15 0.59
N PHE A 699 15.26 -22.98 0.11
CA PHE A 699 14.45 -21.77 0.02
C PHE A 699 13.17 -22.00 -0.79
N ARG A 700 13.27 -22.57 -2.00
CA ARG A 700 12.10 -22.95 -2.81
C ARG A 700 11.23 -23.98 -2.09
N LYS A 701 11.77 -24.98 -1.39
CA LYS A 701 10.94 -25.95 -0.64
C LYS A 701 10.17 -25.30 0.51
N VAL A 702 10.82 -24.40 1.26
CA VAL A 702 10.20 -23.65 2.38
C VAL A 702 9.07 -22.74 1.88
N LEU A 703 9.24 -22.09 0.72
CA LEU A 703 8.28 -21.14 0.15
C LEU A 703 7.22 -21.78 -0.76
N ALA A 704 7.55 -22.83 -1.52
CA ALA A 704 6.60 -23.53 -2.40
C ALA A 704 5.46 -24.15 -1.60
N GLU A 705 5.80 -24.77 -0.46
CA GLU A 705 4.82 -25.22 0.53
C GLU A 705 3.90 -24.10 1.06
N GLN A 706 4.29 -22.82 0.98
CA GLN A 706 3.41 -21.70 1.31
C GLN A 706 2.60 -21.21 0.11
N SER A 707 3.20 -21.06 -1.08
CA SER A 707 2.47 -20.63 -2.28
C SER A 707 1.44 -21.65 -2.75
N GLU A 708 1.77 -22.94 -2.68
CA GLU A 708 0.83 -24.03 -3.00
C GLU A 708 -0.28 -24.15 -1.97
N ARG A 709 0.04 -24.03 -0.66
CA ARG A 709 -1.00 -23.95 0.38
C ARG A 709 -1.90 -22.73 0.18
N ARG A 710 -1.38 -21.57 -0.25
CA ARG A 710 -2.22 -20.41 -0.63
C ARG A 710 -3.11 -20.74 -1.84
N GLY A 711 -2.59 -21.40 -2.88
CA GLY A 711 -3.38 -21.86 -4.03
C GLY A 711 -4.52 -22.81 -3.62
N VAL A 712 -4.21 -23.82 -2.81
CA VAL A 712 -5.19 -24.75 -2.22
C VAL A 712 -6.22 -24.01 -1.37
N MET A 713 -5.82 -23.06 -0.51
CA MET A 713 -6.74 -22.25 0.29
C MET A 713 -7.68 -21.38 -0.58
N LYS A 714 -7.16 -20.75 -1.66
CA LYS A 714 -7.98 -20.02 -2.65
C LYS A 714 -9.01 -20.93 -3.32
N VAL A 715 -8.67 -22.20 -3.54
CA VAL A 715 -9.59 -23.22 -4.09
C VAL A 715 -10.63 -23.67 -3.08
N LEU A 716 -10.23 -24.00 -1.85
CA LEU A 716 -11.15 -24.47 -0.80
C LEU A 716 -12.26 -23.45 -0.49
N ARG A 717 -11.99 -22.13 -0.59
CA ARG A 717 -13.02 -21.09 -0.44
C ARG A 717 -14.11 -21.10 -1.52
N LYS A 718 -13.78 -21.53 -2.75
CA LYS A 718 -14.74 -21.59 -3.88
C LYS A 718 -15.73 -22.74 -3.72
N VAL A 719 -15.28 -23.86 -3.14
CA VAL A 719 -16.04 -25.10 -2.94
C VAL A 719 -17.16 -24.92 -1.90
N GLU A 720 -18.40 -25.16 -2.30
CA GLU A 720 -19.60 -24.94 -1.46
C GLU A 720 -19.53 -25.71 -0.13
N ALA A 721 -18.96 -26.92 -0.15
CA ALA A 721 -18.83 -27.79 1.02
C ALA A 721 -17.92 -27.22 2.14
N PHE A 722 -17.08 -26.22 1.84
CA PHE A 722 -16.11 -25.64 2.77
C PHE A 722 -16.38 -24.17 3.13
N LYS A 723 -17.36 -23.49 2.49
CA LYS A 723 -17.70 -22.08 2.77
C LYS A 723 -18.13 -21.79 4.22
N ALA A 724 -18.56 -22.81 4.96
CA ALA A 724 -18.98 -22.68 6.35
C ALA A 724 -17.82 -22.83 7.37
N LEU A 725 -16.58 -23.02 6.91
CA LEU A 725 -15.40 -23.18 7.77
C LEU A 725 -14.76 -21.83 8.09
N ASP A 726 -14.27 -21.66 9.32
CA ASP A 726 -13.41 -20.52 9.65
C ASP A 726 -11.97 -20.70 9.13
N LYS A 727 -11.15 -19.63 9.21
CA LYS A 727 -9.76 -19.64 8.70
C LYS A 727 -8.92 -20.76 9.34
N GLU A 728 -9.06 -21.00 10.64
CA GLU A 728 -8.32 -22.03 11.39
C GLU A 728 -8.74 -23.43 10.92
N GLU A 729 -10.05 -23.65 10.76
CA GLU A 729 -10.65 -24.88 10.23
C GLU A 729 -10.19 -25.16 8.78
N MET A 730 -10.12 -24.13 7.94
CA MET A 730 -9.72 -24.24 6.54
C MET A 730 -8.23 -24.52 6.38
N GLU A 731 -7.36 -23.87 7.17
CA GLU A 731 -5.92 -24.18 7.21
C GLU A 731 -5.65 -25.64 7.63
N MET A 732 -6.44 -26.18 8.57
CA MET A 732 -6.38 -27.60 8.95
C MET A 732 -6.91 -28.56 7.88
N VAL A 733 -7.80 -28.14 7.00
CA VAL A 733 -8.28 -28.92 5.85
C VAL A 733 -7.20 -28.92 4.76
N ALA A 734 -6.64 -27.76 4.41
CA ALA A 734 -5.53 -27.65 3.46
C ALA A 734 -4.29 -28.44 3.92
N GLY A 735 -3.89 -28.32 5.18
CA GLY A 735 -2.78 -29.07 5.78
C GLY A 735 -3.02 -30.57 5.95
N ALA A 736 -4.21 -31.07 5.60
CA ALA A 736 -4.56 -32.49 5.62
C ALA A 736 -4.72 -33.10 4.22
N MET A 737 -4.52 -32.32 3.15
CA MET A 737 -4.50 -32.82 1.78
C MET A 737 -3.19 -33.57 1.50
N GLU A 738 -3.28 -34.66 0.75
CA GLU A 738 -2.12 -35.44 0.31
C GLU A 738 -1.76 -35.06 -1.13
N GLU A 739 -0.48 -35.00 -1.45
CA GLU A 739 -0.03 -34.81 -2.83
C GLU A 739 -0.09 -36.14 -3.61
N ALA A 740 -0.50 -36.09 -4.88
CA ALA A 740 -0.51 -37.25 -5.78
C ALA A 740 -0.21 -36.81 -7.22
N THR A 741 0.75 -37.49 -7.86
CA THR A 741 1.18 -37.21 -9.25
C THR A 741 0.69 -38.29 -10.21
N TYR A 742 0.15 -37.86 -11.34
CA TYR A 742 -0.45 -38.71 -12.36
C TYR A 742 0.25 -38.50 -13.71
N GLU A 743 0.50 -39.59 -14.44
CA GLU A 743 1.16 -39.55 -15.75
C GLU A 743 0.22 -39.02 -16.85
N ARG A 744 0.80 -38.48 -17.93
CA ARG A 744 0.04 -38.00 -19.10
C ARG A 744 -0.88 -39.10 -19.66
N GLY A 745 -2.15 -38.76 -19.87
CA GLY A 745 -3.17 -39.68 -20.38
C GLY A 745 -3.79 -40.59 -19.32
N HIS A 746 -3.38 -40.50 -18.05
CA HIS A 746 -4.03 -41.20 -16.95
C HIS A 746 -5.38 -40.53 -16.61
N THR A 747 -6.44 -41.34 -16.49
CA THR A 747 -7.76 -40.89 -16.01
C THR A 747 -7.75 -40.91 -14.49
N ILE A 748 -7.82 -39.74 -13.85
CA ILE A 748 -7.76 -39.59 -12.38
C ILE A 748 -9.08 -40.03 -11.74
N VAL A 749 -10.22 -39.69 -12.37
CA VAL A 749 -11.57 -40.11 -11.97
C VAL A 749 -12.42 -40.37 -13.20
N GLN A 750 -13.36 -41.31 -13.13
CA GLN A 750 -14.28 -41.62 -14.24
C GLN A 750 -15.74 -41.27 -13.90
N GLN A 751 -16.47 -40.73 -14.88
CA GLN A 751 -17.88 -40.36 -14.73
C GLN A 751 -18.73 -41.55 -14.30
N GLY A 752 -19.59 -41.34 -13.30
CA GLY A 752 -20.46 -42.39 -12.74
C GLY A 752 -19.73 -43.38 -11.81
N GLU A 753 -18.41 -43.34 -11.71
CA GLU A 753 -17.65 -44.14 -10.74
C GLU A 753 -17.92 -43.64 -9.32
N ALA A 754 -18.06 -44.56 -8.37
CA ALA A 754 -18.27 -44.24 -6.97
C ALA A 754 -16.97 -43.78 -6.30
N GLY A 755 -16.93 -42.55 -5.79
CA GLY A 755 -15.77 -41.92 -5.16
C GLY A 755 -16.07 -41.23 -3.83
N ASP A 756 -15.00 -40.87 -3.13
CA ASP A 756 -15.03 -40.16 -1.84
C ASP A 756 -13.90 -39.13 -1.69
N THR A 757 -13.15 -38.89 -2.77
CA THR A 757 -11.94 -38.07 -2.78
C THR A 757 -12.12 -36.84 -3.67
N PHE A 758 -11.81 -35.67 -3.11
CA PHE A 758 -11.81 -34.38 -3.77
C PHE A 758 -10.39 -34.01 -4.23
N TYR A 759 -10.25 -33.30 -5.34
CA TYR A 759 -8.95 -32.99 -5.95
C TYR A 759 -8.80 -31.51 -6.30
N VAL A 760 -7.59 -30.99 -6.09
CA VAL A 760 -7.13 -29.65 -6.48
C VAL A 760 -5.88 -29.77 -7.34
N ILE A 761 -5.88 -29.16 -8.53
CA ILE A 761 -4.78 -29.25 -9.50
C ILE A 761 -3.67 -28.27 -9.11
N CYS A 762 -2.43 -28.77 -9.03
CA CYS A 762 -1.27 -27.97 -8.64
C CYS A 762 -0.79 -27.07 -9.80
N GLN A 763 0.15 -26.17 -9.51
CA GLN A 763 0.69 -25.25 -10.50
C GLN A 763 1.38 -25.99 -11.66
N GLY A 764 1.05 -25.62 -12.90
CA GLY A 764 1.53 -26.30 -14.12
C GLY A 764 0.73 -27.54 -14.54
N GLY A 765 -0.22 -28.01 -13.73
CA GLY A 765 -1.11 -29.12 -14.08
C GLY A 765 -2.20 -28.74 -15.08
N HIS A 766 -2.49 -29.62 -16.03
CA HIS A 766 -3.62 -29.47 -16.95
C HIS A 766 -4.34 -30.81 -17.18
N CYS A 767 -5.64 -30.82 -16.92
CA CYS A 767 -6.52 -31.94 -17.15
C CYS A 767 -7.56 -31.62 -18.22
N GLU A 768 -7.98 -32.66 -18.95
CA GLU A 768 -9.15 -32.63 -19.81
C GLU A 768 -10.31 -33.30 -19.07
N CYS A 769 -11.46 -32.64 -19.04
CA CYS A 769 -12.67 -33.11 -18.40
C CYS A 769 -13.74 -33.39 -19.46
N THR A 770 -14.40 -34.54 -19.36
CA THR A 770 -15.45 -34.98 -20.28
C THR A 770 -16.70 -35.43 -19.52
N GLU A 771 -17.84 -34.84 -19.89
CA GLU A 771 -19.18 -35.11 -19.34
C GLU A 771 -20.09 -35.64 -20.46
N GLU A 772 -20.51 -36.89 -20.36
CA GLU A 772 -21.57 -37.47 -21.20
C GLU A 772 -22.95 -37.01 -20.71
N VAL A 773 -23.75 -36.42 -21.60
CA VAL A 773 -25.09 -35.89 -21.31
C VAL A 773 -26.17 -36.82 -21.91
N GLU A 774 -27.31 -36.94 -21.23
CA GLU A 774 -28.48 -37.68 -21.74
C GLU A 774 -28.94 -37.12 -23.10
N GLY A 775 -28.61 -37.86 -24.17
CA GLY A 775 -28.75 -37.41 -25.56
C GLY A 775 -27.59 -37.84 -26.46
N GLY A 776 -26.43 -38.18 -25.88
CA GLY A 776 -25.24 -38.64 -26.61
C GLY A 776 -24.29 -37.52 -27.05
N GLU A 777 -24.51 -36.29 -26.57
CA GLU A 777 -23.54 -35.21 -26.70
C GLU A 777 -22.54 -35.26 -25.53
N THR A 778 -21.24 -35.31 -25.84
CA THR A 778 -20.16 -35.22 -24.84
C THR A 778 -19.68 -33.78 -24.75
N LYS A 779 -19.83 -33.15 -23.58
CA LYS A 779 -19.16 -31.87 -23.32
C LYS A 779 -17.70 -32.13 -22.96
N ARG A 780 -16.83 -31.22 -23.38
CA ARG A 780 -15.39 -31.27 -23.15
C ARG A 780 -14.92 -29.89 -22.70
N PHE A 781 -14.21 -29.83 -21.58
CA PHE A 781 -13.61 -28.62 -21.05
C PHE A 781 -12.25 -28.94 -20.42
N THR A 782 -11.38 -27.96 -20.33
CA THR A 782 -10.04 -28.11 -19.75
C THR A 782 -10.01 -27.52 -18.35
N LEU A 783 -9.39 -28.24 -17.42
CA LEU A 783 -9.09 -27.77 -16.07
C LEU A 783 -7.59 -27.44 -15.97
N GLY A 784 -7.27 -26.27 -15.43
CA GLY A 784 -5.90 -25.78 -15.25
C GLY A 784 -5.42 -25.79 -13.79
N ALA A 785 -4.24 -25.22 -13.59
CA ALA A 785 -3.66 -24.98 -12.28
C ALA A 785 -4.59 -24.16 -11.36
N ASN A 786 -4.68 -24.54 -10.08
CA ASN A 786 -5.57 -23.94 -9.08
C ASN A 786 -7.08 -24.04 -9.42
N GLU A 787 -7.47 -25.06 -10.19
CA GLU A 787 -8.85 -25.51 -10.33
C GLU A 787 -9.06 -26.86 -9.63
N PHE A 788 -10.31 -27.32 -9.53
CA PHE A 788 -10.69 -28.47 -8.71
C PHE A 788 -11.75 -29.34 -9.38
N PHE A 789 -11.89 -30.58 -8.89
CA PHE A 789 -12.93 -31.52 -9.29
C PHE A 789 -13.25 -32.51 -8.16
N GLY A 790 -14.41 -33.17 -8.24
CA GLY A 790 -14.86 -34.11 -7.21
C GLY A 790 -15.38 -33.43 -5.94
N GLU A 791 -15.92 -32.20 -6.01
CA GLU A 791 -16.57 -31.61 -4.83
C GLU A 791 -17.91 -32.31 -4.49
N GLU A 792 -18.56 -32.88 -5.51
CA GLU A 792 -19.85 -33.55 -5.42
C GLU A 792 -19.83 -34.74 -4.44
N VAL A 793 -18.71 -35.46 -4.34
CA VAL A 793 -18.57 -36.61 -3.44
C VAL A 793 -18.41 -36.22 -1.98
N LEU A 794 -18.12 -34.96 -1.67
CA LEU A 794 -18.04 -34.43 -0.30
C LEU A 794 -19.42 -34.06 0.26
N VAL A 795 -20.40 -33.74 -0.59
CA VAL A 795 -21.71 -33.20 -0.20
C VAL A 795 -22.44 -34.12 0.80
N PRO A 796 -22.85 -33.62 2.00
CA PRO A 796 -23.63 -34.38 2.96
C PRO A 796 -24.98 -34.86 2.39
N GLY A 797 -25.12 -36.17 2.21
CA GLY A 797 -26.34 -36.79 1.65
C GLY A 797 -26.47 -36.78 0.13
N GLY A 798 -25.49 -36.25 -0.60
CA GLY A 798 -25.43 -36.27 -2.07
C GLY A 798 -25.09 -37.65 -2.66
N ASN A 799 -25.20 -37.77 -3.98
CA ASN A 799 -24.78 -38.96 -4.72
C ASN A 799 -23.24 -39.07 -4.68
N ARG A 800 -22.70 -40.27 -4.52
CA ARG A 800 -21.25 -40.50 -4.32
C ARG A 800 -20.51 -40.83 -5.62
N THR A 801 -20.95 -40.27 -6.73
CA THR A 801 -20.40 -40.60 -8.06
C THR A 801 -19.86 -39.36 -8.72
N TYR A 802 -18.70 -39.45 -9.37
CA TYR A 802 -18.12 -38.32 -10.09
C TYR A 802 -19.03 -37.91 -11.26
N ALA A 803 -19.23 -36.61 -11.42
CA ALA A 803 -20.13 -36.04 -12.44
C ALA A 803 -19.52 -36.07 -13.86
N ALA A 804 -18.19 -36.15 -13.97
CA ALA A 804 -17.45 -36.17 -15.23
C ALA A 804 -16.16 -37.02 -15.09
N SER A 805 -15.58 -37.40 -16.22
CA SER A 805 -14.27 -38.08 -16.27
C SER A 805 -13.16 -37.06 -16.44
N VAL A 806 -12.08 -37.17 -15.66
CA VAL A 806 -10.94 -36.22 -15.69
C VAL A 806 -9.65 -36.96 -16.02
N THR A 807 -8.94 -36.52 -17.06
CA THR A 807 -7.74 -37.18 -17.60
C THR A 807 -6.59 -36.18 -17.78
N CYS A 808 -5.36 -36.56 -17.41
CA CYS A 808 -4.18 -35.70 -17.54
C CYS A 808 -3.86 -35.38 -19.02
N ALA A 809 -3.93 -34.10 -19.42
CA ALA A 809 -3.84 -33.69 -20.82
C ALA A 809 -2.39 -33.40 -21.27
N SER A 810 -1.61 -32.70 -20.44
CA SER A 810 -0.21 -32.34 -20.71
C SER A 810 0.70 -32.63 -19.52
N GLY A 811 1.88 -33.17 -19.80
CA GLY A 811 2.89 -33.50 -18.78
C GLY A 811 2.40 -34.53 -17.75
N ASN A 812 3.16 -34.67 -16.67
CA ASN A 812 2.66 -35.27 -15.45
C ASN A 812 1.88 -34.19 -14.68
N THR A 813 0.70 -34.53 -14.17
CA THR A 813 -0.14 -33.61 -13.39
C THR A 813 -0.11 -33.98 -11.93
N THR A 814 0.33 -33.06 -11.08
CA THR A 814 0.24 -33.18 -9.62
C THR A 814 -1.08 -32.58 -9.13
N CYS A 815 -1.75 -33.29 -8.22
CA CYS A 815 -2.97 -32.85 -7.56
C CYS A 815 -2.86 -33.03 -6.04
N TYR A 816 -3.37 -32.07 -5.27
CA TYR A 816 -3.69 -32.29 -3.86
C TYR A 816 -5.04 -33.01 -3.77
N LYS A 817 -5.07 -34.18 -3.14
CA LYS A 817 -6.28 -34.99 -2.92
C LYS A 817 -6.71 -34.97 -1.45
N LEU A 818 -8.00 -35.07 -1.19
CA LEU A 818 -8.55 -35.12 0.17
C LEU A 818 -9.76 -36.05 0.25
N ASP A 819 -9.66 -37.08 1.09
CA ASP A 819 -10.76 -38.01 1.31
C ASP A 819 -11.80 -37.47 2.33
N ARG A 820 -13.05 -37.89 2.14
CA ARG A 820 -14.20 -37.50 2.97
C ARG A 820 -14.08 -37.88 4.45
N ALA A 821 -13.39 -38.97 4.78
CA ALA A 821 -13.14 -39.38 6.16
C ALA A 821 -12.11 -38.47 6.84
N SER A 822 -11.08 -38.03 6.12
CA SER A 822 -10.08 -37.06 6.57
C SER A 822 -10.69 -35.69 6.84
N VAL A 823 -11.56 -35.17 5.95
CA VAL A 823 -12.38 -33.96 6.23
C VAL A 823 -13.10 -34.10 7.57
N LYS A 824 -13.86 -35.19 7.75
CA LYS A 824 -14.64 -35.44 8.97
C LYS A 824 -13.75 -35.59 10.22
N LYS A 825 -12.55 -36.16 10.07
CA LYS A 825 -11.56 -36.37 11.14
C LYS A 825 -10.97 -35.06 11.63
N GLN A 826 -10.55 -34.15 10.73
CA GLN A 826 -9.95 -32.87 11.14
C GLN A 826 -11.00 -31.95 11.78
N LEU A 827 -12.17 -31.78 11.15
CA LEU A 827 -13.28 -31.00 11.72
C LEU A 827 -13.79 -31.59 13.05
N GLY A 828 -13.74 -32.93 13.21
CA GLY A 828 -14.05 -33.61 14.45
C GLY A 828 -13.06 -33.28 15.58
N LYS A 829 -11.75 -33.27 15.30
CA LYS A 829 -10.71 -32.91 16.27
C LYS A 829 -10.89 -31.48 16.79
N LEU A 830 -11.16 -30.50 15.92
CA LEU A 830 -11.26 -29.11 16.35
C LEU A 830 -12.49 -28.87 17.24
N ARG A 831 -13.63 -29.48 16.89
CA ARG A 831 -14.85 -29.42 17.70
C ARG A 831 -14.70 -30.14 19.05
N MET A 832 -13.80 -31.11 19.17
CA MET A 832 -13.38 -31.67 20.47
C MET A 832 -12.43 -30.72 21.22
N LYS A 833 -11.45 -30.09 20.55
CA LYS A 833 -10.52 -29.13 21.17
C LYS A 833 -11.27 -27.93 21.76
N ARG A 834 -12.21 -27.33 21.01
CA ARG A 834 -13.13 -26.26 21.46
C ARG A 834 -14.06 -26.70 22.61
N ARG A 835 -14.41 -27.99 22.70
CA ARG A 835 -15.17 -28.56 23.84
C ARG A 835 -14.33 -28.87 25.08
N GLY A 836 -13.07 -29.28 24.90
CA GLY A 836 -12.13 -29.54 26.00
C GLY A 836 -11.76 -28.25 26.74
N SER A 837 -11.47 -27.17 26.01
CA SER A 837 -11.14 -25.86 26.59
C SER A 837 -12.29 -25.19 27.34
N ASN A 838 -13.54 -25.63 27.14
CA ASN A 838 -14.72 -25.15 27.87
C ASN A 838 -15.07 -25.99 29.13
N ASN A 839 -14.34 -27.07 29.41
CA ASN A 839 -14.52 -27.90 30.60
C ASN A 839 -13.35 -27.79 31.61
N VAL A 840 -12.44 -26.84 31.40
CA VAL A 840 -11.41 -26.42 32.39
C VAL A 840 -11.38 -24.90 32.46
N ALA A 841 -12.47 -24.32 32.96
CA ALA A 841 -12.61 -22.90 33.31
C ALA A 841 -13.61 -22.76 34.46
#